data_AF-A0A2D4YED6-F1
#
_entry.id   AF-A0A2D4YED6-F1
#
_cell.length_a   1.000
_cell.length_b   1.000
_cell.length_c   1.000
_cell.angle_alpha   90.00
_cell.angle_beta   90.00
_cell.angle_gamma   90.00
#
_symmetry.space_group_name_H-M   'P 1'
#
loop_
_entity.id
_entity.type
_entity.pdbx_description
1 polymer ?
#
loop_
_entity_poly.entity_id
_entity_poly.type
_entity_poly.pdbx_seq_one_letter_code
_entity_poly.pdbx_strand_id
1 'polypeptide(L)'
;MPTRSYSQNSQEKYDTRCNQCGHDNPQWIAEQKNGIVNYCEKCGALGMPELISNNNQNQADSSDDQSTDPFDDSTDSDIPWDVVIGAVVGAAVIAAIRKRLKNRKKAEKKTTSKTNRKEEEKEQAHYILQLSQESFDFSKHKKQELSVNVWKITANDKKQIAANIQIENTEPKLHIRPLSGSAPIHAVLELKGQPEKDCFDIAVNAIAEGHEFQKTIRINAAGKHRIVFETAPDNKRSLRPDVDQFITLYAQVQNAENEPMDALSKVLVFTEMDDWVDISAPVWDDGWVAINIEASNPNPTATSHLPSHVNVLMQADLTDDYGEVIETLEEKLTIKLLDCKLESEVYHCTFPAVKDKSEIEFKVWLEDIGEEKNWSLKGLYRTGVDIIEDPLTEVIIEQINETTFKVKLIGPILQPKKGDNSMTKTLVLMAAQDKEKPLEAHVQVTVSREGLFIQHGVNDNNEFNFLADKAIVQDFDFELQIFDEKSNQIISDKNILSNLSFELLSDDKTSLNLVSVLLPTIEFVDVWGNNPYGKYRLNTQEEIPGVGDIIPLKYMVKAPVLKTEHPELFEIVFTINVKTYGIGSEFPDWVKAYEECKYIITNYVPAGEPTKRLTELLEKRKMTLGAEGMVELRNRIWKIASNLILAEGAEGYKSVDRWATAIETTLEWTEWAGDIAFSALMAYATGGLAAGGLLATGAGMVKGGMIEALNLYIYKPNATLDDFWDIQTQKFVPMMMSMAKGRMLSIENIKLIVGKNKVLAWTIFISCEFLYHLYQTKSVYEAGKLTAKNMVEEVMVQKLTHRLHVEAMNRKIAYKSPEQFFDDILKNTKVEGNDEVLDQKKLLEIMRDPEQVRTIKDLGSARIKRVFEASRNKIYKEHDFHLKQFIKDKYGIPKDDIVIDDFRTPGAGSDNVNTDRDYRVLRKVKRADGTIDYIELQRSNWLNESYEIFGNITGKPKSIDADTWAGKHQQRGTDRFDAEASSDYSDHRYNPNTGEIEVLDANIKQVKKGKSRLINADAMGDMYKTKVKNAIDAGSKTEAYAQLKKAINTLESVRTGYKKQGLDMPELDSKLKVAMGYAKKVKTHISTDNDPFKMETIEKQIKSMTGYDLDKLTNDVEKGFKDLKKHDKGTPK
;
A
#
# COMPACT_ATOMS: atom_id res chain seq x y z
N MET A 1 14.53 59.52 -32.36
CA MET A 1 15.74 58.67 -32.29
C MET A 1 16.49 59.03 -31.00
N PRO A 2 17.13 58.12 -30.25
CA PRO A 2 17.66 56.80 -30.62
C PRO A 2 17.22 55.62 -29.71
N THR A 3 17.85 54.47 -29.94
CA THR A 3 17.54 53.06 -29.64
C THR A 3 18.22 52.44 -28.40
N ARG A 4 17.52 51.44 -27.82
CA ARG A 4 17.95 50.20 -27.11
C ARG A 4 19.13 50.20 -26.12
N SER A 5 18.84 49.74 -24.90
CA SER A 5 19.60 48.65 -24.23
C SER A 5 18.67 47.83 -23.31
N TYR A 6 18.81 46.50 -23.38
CA TYR A 6 18.19 45.46 -22.55
C TYR A 6 19.31 44.83 -21.72
N SER A 7 19.15 44.70 -20.39
CA SER A 7 19.81 43.69 -19.51
C SER A 7 19.27 43.93 -18.08
N GLN A 8 18.98 42.98 -17.19
CA GLN A 8 19.57 41.66 -16.92
C GLN A 8 18.51 40.73 -16.29
N ASN A 9 18.41 39.50 -16.79
CA ASN A 9 17.81 38.36 -16.08
C ASN A 9 18.87 37.77 -15.14
N SER A 10 18.48 37.42 -13.92
CA SER A 10 19.27 36.56 -13.03
C SER A 10 19.42 35.16 -13.67
N GLN A 11 20.62 34.79 -14.11
CA GLN A 11 20.93 33.43 -14.55
C GLN A 11 21.16 32.54 -13.33
N GLU A 12 20.22 31.64 -13.04
CA GLU A 12 20.43 30.51 -12.13
C GLU A 12 21.58 29.62 -12.68
N LYS A 13 22.55 29.28 -11.83
CA LYS A 13 23.68 28.41 -12.20
C LYS A 13 23.36 26.97 -11.81
N TYR A 14 23.54 26.05 -12.75
CA TYR A 14 23.29 24.62 -12.59
C TYR A 14 24.59 23.83 -12.70
N ASP A 15 24.75 22.76 -11.93
CA ASP A 15 25.78 21.74 -12.07
C ASP A 15 25.27 20.63 -12.99
N THR A 16 25.97 20.37 -14.09
CA THR A 16 25.60 19.42 -15.14
C THR A 16 26.49 18.18 -15.18
N ARG A 17 27.30 17.95 -14.14
CA ARG A 17 28.20 16.79 -14.07
C ARG A 17 27.44 15.51 -13.75
N CYS A 18 27.77 14.44 -14.47
CA CYS A 18 27.20 13.12 -14.24
C CYS A 18 27.74 12.51 -12.95
N ASN A 19 26.86 12.14 -12.02
CA ASN A 19 27.22 11.55 -10.73
C ASN A 19 27.91 10.18 -10.85
N GLN A 20 27.84 9.52 -12.01
CA GLN A 20 28.49 8.24 -12.29
C GLN A 20 29.91 8.38 -12.83
N CYS A 21 30.16 9.31 -13.76
CA CYS A 21 31.47 9.41 -14.45
C CYS A 21 32.13 10.78 -14.40
N GLY A 22 31.50 11.76 -13.73
CA GLY A 22 31.98 13.13 -13.58
C GLY A 22 31.99 13.95 -14.87
N HIS A 23 31.50 13.40 -15.99
CA HIS A 23 31.45 14.11 -17.27
C HIS A 23 30.40 15.22 -17.22
N ASP A 24 30.75 16.40 -17.70
CA ASP A 24 29.85 17.55 -17.76
C ASP A 24 28.92 17.43 -18.97
N ASN A 25 27.61 17.42 -18.74
CA ASN A 25 26.56 17.25 -19.77
C ASN A 25 25.69 18.50 -19.87
N PRO A 26 26.21 19.62 -20.40
CA PRO A 26 25.51 20.90 -20.45
C PRO A 26 24.19 20.86 -21.25
N GLN A 27 24.03 19.89 -22.17
CA GLN A 27 22.81 19.66 -22.93
C GLN A 27 21.59 19.31 -22.05
N TRP A 28 21.81 18.76 -20.85
CA TRP A 28 20.72 18.44 -19.91
C TRP A 28 19.87 19.66 -19.52
N ILE A 29 20.45 20.87 -19.53
CA ILE A 29 19.71 22.11 -19.24
C ILE A 29 18.67 22.40 -20.34
N ALA A 30 18.98 22.06 -21.59
CA ALA A 30 18.06 22.24 -22.72
C ALA A 30 17.08 21.07 -22.84
N GLU A 31 17.53 19.84 -22.62
CA GLU A 31 16.71 18.62 -22.66
C GLU A 31 15.64 18.62 -21.56
N GLN A 32 15.98 19.06 -20.34
CA GLN A 32 15.04 19.23 -19.24
C GLN A 32 13.96 20.28 -19.54
N LYS A 33 14.31 21.38 -20.23
CA LYS A 33 13.33 22.39 -20.67
C LYS A 33 12.38 21.87 -21.76
N ASN A 34 12.80 20.86 -22.51
CA ASN A 34 12.02 20.26 -23.59
C ASN A 34 11.32 18.95 -23.19
N GLY A 35 11.44 18.51 -21.93
CA GLY A 35 10.78 17.29 -21.42
C GLY A 35 11.36 15.99 -21.99
N ILE A 36 12.63 16.01 -22.41
CA ILE A 36 13.35 14.84 -22.93
C ILE A 36 14.09 14.16 -21.77
N VAL A 37 14.20 12.82 -21.81
CA VAL A 37 14.95 12.05 -20.80
C VAL A 37 16.45 12.33 -20.98
N ASN A 38 17.07 12.82 -19.92
CA ASN A 38 18.48 13.24 -19.90
C ASN A 38 19.42 12.02 -19.76
N TYR A 39 20.29 11.82 -20.74
CA TYR A 39 21.32 10.76 -20.71
C TYR A 39 22.72 11.36 -20.73
N CYS A 40 23.64 10.77 -19.97
CA CYS A 40 25.04 11.15 -20.05
C CYS A 40 25.63 10.65 -21.37
N GLU A 41 26.11 11.56 -22.21
CA GLU A 41 26.67 11.21 -23.53
C GLU A 41 27.87 10.24 -23.43
N LYS A 42 28.58 10.25 -22.30
CA LYS A 42 29.79 9.45 -22.12
C LYS A 42 29.54 8.04 -21.57
N CYS A 43 28.51 7.84 -20.76
CA CYS A 43 28.30 6.55 -20.07
C CYS A 43 26.87 6.01 -20.18
N GLY A 44 25.95 6.74 -20.83
CA GLY A 44 24.55 6.36 -20.98
C GLY A 44 23.74 6.39 -19.68
N ALA A 45 24.34 6.81 -18.56
CA ALA A 45 23.64 6.92 -17.29
C ALA A 45 22.62 8.07 -17.32
N LEU A 46 21.44 7.83 -16.74
CA LEU A 46 20.42 8.85 -16.53
C LEU A 46 20.90 9.87 -15.49
N GLY A 47 20.64 11.17 -15.70
CA GLY A 47 20.97 12.22 -14.72
C GLY A 47 20.20 13.52 -14.93
N MET A 48 20.30 14.48 -14.01
CA MET A 48 19.61 15.78 -14.10
C MET A 48 20.54 16.93 -13.65
N PRO A 49 20.39 18.17 -14.18
CA PRO A 49 21.10 19.35 -13.69
C PRO A 49 20.66 19.75 -12.28
N GLU A 50 21.60 20.03 -11.37
CA GLU A 50 21.32 20.51 -10.00
C GLU A 50 21.56 22.01 -9.83
N LEU A 51 20.76 22.71 -9.03
CA LEU A 51 20.78 24.18 -8.92
C LEU A 51 21.69 24.63 -7.77
N ILE A 52 22.66 25.52 -8.03
CA ILE A 52 23.64 25.98 -7.03
C ILE A 52 23.09 27.21 -6.30
N SER A 53 22.69 27.05 -5.02
CA SER A 53 22.15 28.14 -4.19
C SER A 53 23.26 28.97 -3.50
N ASN A 54 23.19 30.30 -3.58
CA ASN A 54 24.05 31.24 -2.85
C ASN A 54 23.44 31.60 -1.49
N ASN A 55 24.14 31.37 -0.38
CA ASN A 55 23.92 32.10 0.88
C ASN A 55 25.18 32.11 1.75
N ASN A 56 25.68 33.31 2.05
CA ASN A 56 26.59 33.62 3.15
C ASN A 56 26.43 35.11 3.49
N GLN A 57 26.12 35.45 4.75
CA GLN A 57 26.69 36.62 5.46
C GLN A 57 26.29 36.70 6.95
N ASN A 58 27.33 36.52 7.79
CA ASN A 58 27.79 37.32 8.95
C ASN A 58 27.09 37.31 10.33
N GLN A 59 27.87 36.78 11.29
CA GLN A 59 27.96 37.06 12.73
C GLN A 59 28.46 38.49 13.03
N ALA A 60 27.98 39.11 14.14
CA ALA A 60 28.79 39.57 15.29
C ALA A 60 27.99 40.42 16.30
N ASP A 61 28.42 40.33 17.57
CA ASP A 61 28.24 41.18 18.77
C ASP A 61 27.16 40.87 19.85
N SER A 62 27.66 40.21 20.92
CA SER A 62 27.59 40.47 22.41
C SER A 62 26.24 40.84 23.06
N SER A 63 25.84 40.40 24.27
CA SER A 63 26.52 39.94 25.50
C SER A 63 25.49 39.46 26.57
N ASP A 64 25.99 38.69 27.54
CA ASP A 64 25.53 38.45 28.94
C ASP A 64 24.42 37.43 29.29
N ASP A 65 24.90 36.20 29.55
CA ASP A 65 25.06 35.49 30.84
C ASP A 65 23.86 34.96 31.70
N GLN A 66 24.11 33.72 32.19
CA GLN A 66 23.44 32.84 33.18
C GLN A 66 22.17 32.05 32.72
N SER A 67 22.01 30.73 32.89
CA SER A 67 22.84 29.65 33.48
C SER A 67 22.28 28.23 33.15
N THR A 68 23.18 27.37 32.64
CA THR A 68 23.45 25.94 32.99
C THR A 68 22.39 24.83 32.86
N ASP A 69 22.67 23.90 31.93
CA ASP A 69 22.68 22.44 32.16
C ASP A 69 23.77 21.80 31.26
N PRO A 70 24.76 21.02 31.77
CA PRO A 70 25.97 20.70 31.02
C PRO A 70 26.04 19.22 30.66
N PHE A 71 25.74 18.84 29.41
CA PHE A 71 26.32 17.69 28.69
C PHE A 71 25.80 17.76 27.25
N ASP A 72 26.38 18.67 26.46
CA ASP A 72 26.25 18.65 25.01
C ASP A 72 27.63 18.81 24.38
N ASP A 73 27.88 17.94 23.41
CA ASP A 73 29.14 17.64 22.76
C ASP A 73 29.69 18.86 22.03
N SER A 74 30.81 19.40 22.52
CA SER A 74 31.70 20.21 21.68
C SER A 74 32.50 19.27 20.79
N THR A 75 32.41 19.49 19.48
CA THR A 75 33.38 19.02 18.50
C THR A 75 34.79 19.41 18.93
N ASP A 76 35.54 18.43 19.42
CA ASP A 76 36.99 18.52 19.57
C ASP A 76 37.62 17.28 18.96
N SER A 77 38.77 17.46 18.33
CA SER A 77 39.53 16.46 17.60
C SER A 77 39.50 15.06 18.24
N ASP A 78 39.39 14.00 17.43
CA ASP A 78 39.56 12.60 17.84
C ASP A 78 40.89 12.38 18.60
N ILE A 79 40.88 12.58 19.91
CA ILE A 79 42.03 12.32 20.80
C ILE A 79 41.99 10.83 21.17
N PRO A 80 43.07 10.05 20.92
CA PRO A 80 43.06 8.59 20.98
C PRO A 80 43.27 8.05 22.41
N TRP A 81 42.49 8.50 23.39
CA TRP A 81 42.68 8.14 24.80
C TRP A 81 41.39 7.70 25.51
N ASP A 82 41.48 6.66 26.33
CA ASP A 82 40.47 6.23 27.31
C ASP A 82 41.07 6.14 28.72
N VAL A 83 40.24 6.18 29.77
CA VAL A 83 40.68 6.07 31.18
C VAL A 83 40.10 4.82 31.84
N VAL A 84 40.92 4.09 32.59
CA VAL A 84 40.50 2.93 33.41
C VAL A 84 40.99 3.11 34.84
N ILE A 85 40.16 2.69 35.80
CA ILE A 85 40.47 2.78 37.23
C ILE A 85 40.55 1.38 37.83
N GLY A 86 41.56 1.12 38.65
CA GLY A 86 41.80 -0.17 39.30
C GLY A 86 42.81 -1.05 38.58
N ALA A 87 43.00 -2.27 39.10
CA ALA A 87 44.14 -3.13 38.76
C ALA A 87 44.11 -3.77 37.35
N VAL A 88 42.95 -3.83 36.69
CA VAL A 88 42.78 -4.60 35.44
C VAL A 88 42.12 -3.77 34.34
N VAL A 89 42.82 -3.63 33.20
CA VAL A 89 42.21 -3.17 31.95
C VAL A 89 41.40 -4.32 31.35
N GLY A 90 40.07 -4.28 31.56
CA GLY A 90 39.13 -5.33 31.17
C GLY A 90 39.05 -5.60 29.67
N ALA A 91 38.80 -6.87 29.31
CA ALA A 91 38.72 -7.32 27.93
C ALA A 91 37.62 -6.62 27.11
N ALA A 92 36.55 -6.17 27.75
CA ALA A 92 35.44 -5.43 27.12
C ALA A 92 35.87 -4.05 26.60
N VAL A 93 36.62 -3.27 27.38
CA VAL A 93 37.17 -1.96 26.96
C VAL A 93 38.12 -2.16 25.77
N ILE A 94 38.98 -3.17 25.84
CA ILE A 94 39.91 -3.53 24.75
C ILE A 94 39.15 -3.98 23.50
N ALA A 95 38.09 -4.78 23.65
CA ALA A 95 37.27 -5.26 22.53
C ALA A 95 36.50 -4.11 21.86
N ALA A 96 35.95 -3.17 22.64
CA ALA A 96 35.28 -1.98 22.12
C ALA A 96 36.25 -1.10 21.32
N ILE A 97 37.45 -0.83 21.85
CA ILE A 97 38.51 -0.07 21.17
C ILE A 97 38.95 -0.80 19.89
N ARG A 98 39.20 -2.12 19.95
CA ARG A 98 39.57 -2.91 18.76
C ARG A 98 38.46 -2.95 17.70
N LYS A 99 37.19 -2.97 18.11
CA LYS A 99 36.03 -2.91 17.19
C LYS A 99 35.96 -1.53 16.51
N ARG A 100 36.20 -0.43 17.24
CA ARG A 100 36.30 0.93 16.66
C ARG A 100 37.47 1.05 15.68
N LEU A 101 38.66 0.55 16.04
CA LEU A 101 39.85 0.54 15.16
C LEU A 101 39.64 -0.31 13.89
N LYS A 102 38.98 -1.47 13.99
CA LYS A 102 38.63 -2.33 12.84
C LYS A 102 37.57 -1.70 11.93
N ASN A 103 36.61 -0.97 12.50
CA ASN A 103 35.59 -0.24 11.74
C ASN A 103 36.18 0.98 11.01
N ARG A 104 37.12 1.71 11.61
CA ARG A 104 37.88 2.78 10.94
C ARG A 104 38.73 2.24 9.78
N LYS A 105 39.45 1.12 9.96
CA LYS A 105 40.15 0.42 8.85
C LYS A 105 39.21 -0.01 7.71
N LYS A 106 37.95 -0.37 8.01
CA LYS A 106 36.93 -0.70 6.99
C LYS A 106 36.39 0.53 6.26
N ALA A 107 36.31 1.68 6.94
CA ALA A 107 35.92 2.95 6.36
C ALA A 107 37.04 3.52 5.45
N GLU A 108 38.30 3.48 5.90
CA GLU A 108 39.46 3.92 5.10
C GLU A 108 39.70 3.00 3.88
N LYS A 109 39.47 1.68 3.99
CA LYS A 109 39.54 0.76 2.84
C LYS A 109 38.43 0.96 1.79
N LYS A 110 37.34 1.66 2.12
CA LYS A 110 36.29 2.01 1.15
C LYS A 110 36.59 3.28 0.35
N THR A 111 37.61 4.06 0.72
CA THR A 111 37.94 5.34 0.09
C THR A 111 39.24 5.36 -0.72
N THR A 112 40.02 4.28 -0.77
CA THR A 112 41.26 4.24 -1.57
C THR A 112 41.28 3.09 -2.58
N SER A 113 40.98 3.41 -3.84
CA SER A 113 41.21 2.53 -4.98
C SER A 113 42.69 2.47 -5.33
N LYS A 114 43.25 1.25 -5.30
CA LYS A 114 44.45 0.76 -6.02
C LYS A 114 45.48 1.81 -6.45
N THR A 115 46.58 1.92 -5.68
CA THR A 115 47.90 2.13 -6.29
C THR A 115 48.98 1.44 -5.44
N ASN A 116 49.80 0.61 -6.09
CA ASN A 116 50.92 -0.10 -5.48
C ASN A 116 51.93 0.88 -4.87
N ARG A 117 51.99 0.96 -3.53
CA ARG A 117 53.20 1.32 -2.79
C ARG A 117 53.27 0.47 -1.53
N LYS A 118 54.34 -0.32 -1.41
CA LYS A 118 54.80 -0.89 -0.15
C LYS A 118 55.37 0.27 0.69
N GLU A 119 54.50 0.95 1.43
CA GLU A 119 54.91 1.71 2.60
C GLU A 119 54.38 0.93 3.82
N GLU A 120 55.24 0.71 4.80
CA GLU A 120 54.87 0.09 6.07
C GLU A 120 53.77 0.94 6.72
N GLU A 121 52.52 0.52 6.60
CA GLU A 121 51.38 1.12 7.30
C GLU A 121 51.65 1.06 8.81
N LYS A 122 52.00 2.19 9.42
CA LYS A 122 52.07 2.32 10.88
C LYS A 122 50.68 2.00 11.44
N GLU A 123 50.57 0.96 12.26
CA GLU A 123 49.32 0.58 12.92
C GLU A 123 48.76 1.78 13.71
N GLN A 124 47.55 2.25 13.37
CA GLN A 124 46.80 3.22 14.18
C GLN A 124 46.62 2.64 15.60
N ALA A 125 47.12 3.38 16.58
CA ALA A 125 47.14 2.98 17.97
C ALA A 125 46.24 3.89 18.81
N HIS A 126 45.59 3.28 19.80
CA HIS A 126 44.78 3.96 20.80
C HIS A 126 45.40 3.75 22.18
N TYR A 127 45.32 4.72 23.07
CA TYR A 127 45.99 4.68 24.36
C TYR A 127 44.98 4.60 25.52
N ILE A 128 45.35 3.90 26.59
CA ILE A 128 44.55 3.82 27.82
C ILE A 128 45.42 4.33 28.97
N LEU A 129 44.95 5.36 29.67
CA LEU A 129 45.49 5.79 30.94
C LEU A 129 44.83 4.97 32.07
N GLN A 130 45.62 4.14 32.75
CA GLN A 130 45.16 3.34 33.88
C GLN A 130 45.66 3.97 35.20
N LEU A 131 44.73 4.25 36.11
CA LEU A 131 44.99 4.81 37.44
C LEU A 131 44.61 3.78 38.51
N SER A 132 45.32 3.74 39.65
CA SER A 132 44.96 2.83 40.75
C SER A 132 43.59 3.17 41.36
N GLN A 133 43.28 4.46 41.53
CA GLN A 133 42.04 4.97 42.14
C GLN A 133 41.67 6.34 41.52
N GLU A 134 40.38 6.68 41.49
CA GLU A 134 39.88 8.04 41.10
C GLU A 134 39.97 9.05 42.22
N SER A 135 40.01 8.57 43.47
CA SER A 135 40.00 9.39 44.65
C SER A 135 40.87 8.78 45.76
N PHE A 136 41.38 9.62 46.65
CA PHE A 136 42.16 9.20 47.81
C PHE A 136 41.68 9.90 49.07
N ASP A 137 41.50 9.13 50.14
CA ASP A 137 41.07 9.64 51.45
C ASP A 137 42.25 9.66 52.45
N PHE A 138 42.69 10.84 52.87
CA PHE A 138 43.82 11.00 53.79
C PHE A 138 43.38 11.29 55.22
N SER A 139 43.96 10.54 56.16
CA SER A 139 44.10 10.95 57.57
C SER A 139 45.51 11.51 57.80
N LYS A 140 45.70 12.33 58.86
CA LYS A 140 47.02 12.94 59.18
C LYS A 140 48.12 11.87 59.19
N HIS A 141 49.16 12.07 58.38
CA HIS A 141 50.36 11.21 58.27
C HIS A 141 50.19 9.84 57.57
N LYS A 142 49.03 9.52 56.98
CA LYS A 142 48.86 8.30 56.17
C LYS A 142 49.47 8.49 54.77
N LYS A 143 50.28 7.53 54.33
CA LYS A 143 50.83 7.48 52.96
C LYS A 143 49.97 6.58 52.10
N GLN A 144 49.65 7.03 50.90
CA GLN A 144 48.94 6.24 49.90
C GLN A 144 49.68 6.33 48.57
N GLU A 145 49.42 5.37 47.68
CA GLU A 145 50.17 5.23 46.44
C GLU A 145 49.24 5.35 45.22
N LEU A 146 49.56 6.28 44.34
CA LEU A 146 48.96 6.39 43.02
C LEU A 146 49.85 5.66 42.02
N SER A 147 49.33 4.57 41.45
CA SER A 147 49.96 3.90 40.31
C SER A 147 49.34 4.43 39.02
N VAL A 148 50.19 4.87 38.08
CA VAL A 148 49.77 5.30 36.74
C VAL A 148 50.46 4.47 35.68
N ASN A 149 49.66 3.82 34.84
CA ASN A 149 50.09 2.98 33.73
C ASN A 149 49.51 3.51 32.42
N VAL A 150 50.21 3.29 31.31
CA VAL A 150 49.69 3.59 29.98
C VAL A 150 49.78 2.36 29.09
N TRP A 151 48.67 2.03 28.44
CA TRP A 151 48.57 0.92 27.50
C TRP A 151 48.36 1.43 26.09
N LYS A 152 49.11 0.88 25.14
CA LYS A 152 48.89 1.03 23.71
C LYS A 152 48.09 -0.16 23.20
N ILE A 153 46.94 0.12 22.59
CA ILE A 153 46.04 -0.85 21.98
C ILE A 153 46.08 -0.66 20.48
N THR A 154 46.40 -1.72 19.74
CA THR A 154 46.23 -1.76 18.29
C THR A 154 45.13 -2.77 17.93
N ALA A 155 44.82 -2.90 16.64
CA ALA A 155 43.80 -3.85 16.18
C ALA A 155 44.09 -5.30 16.60
N ASN A 156 45.36 -5.63 16.85
CA ASN A 156 45.84 -6.98 17.06
C ASN A 156 46.60 -7.16 18.40
N ASP A 157 47.19 -6.10 18.96
CA ASP A 157 48.05 -6.20 20.14
C ASP A 157 47.56 -5.30 21.30
N LYS A 158 48.00 -5.62 22.53
CA LYS A 158 47.88 -4.78 23.73
C LYS A 158 49.24 -4.79 24.41
N LYS A 159 49.86 -3.63 24.55
CA LYS A 159 51.17 -3.50 25.16
C LYS A 159 51.24 -2.31 26.12
N GLN A 160 51.79 -2.52 27.31
CA GLN A 160 52.13 -1.42 28.21
C GLN A 160 53.30 -0.62 27.62
N ILE A 161 53.20 0.70 27.61
CA ILE A 161 54.21 1.57 27.01
C ILE A 161 54.77 2.57 28.02
N ALA A 162 56.02 2.96 27.79
CA ALA A 162 56.64 4.07 28.48
C ALA A 162 56.03 5.39 27.97
N ALA A 163 55.20 6.02 28.79
CA ALA A 163 54.64 7.36 28.55
C ALA A 163 55.25 8.34 29.56
N ASN A 164 55.44 9.60 29.18
CA ASN A 164 55.87 10.62 30.14
C ASN A 164 54.65 11.08 30.96
N ILE A 165 54.73 10.97 32.28
CA ILE A 165 53.67 11.33 33.20
C ILE A 165 54.11 12.56 34.00
N GLN A 166 53.22 13.54 34.12
CA GLN A 166 53.38 14.71 34.99
C GLN A 166 52.14 14.83 35.87
N ILE A 167 52.34 14.92 37.19
CA ILE A 167 51.30 15.10 38.19
C ILE A 167 51.36 16.56 38.63
N GLU A 168 50.30 17.30 38.34
CA GLU A 168 50.12 18.69 38.76
C GLU A 168 49.31 18.72 40.04
N ASN A 169 49.94 19.22 41.11
CA ASN A 169 49.31 19.39 42.40
C ASN A 169 49.27 20.88 42.76
N THR A 170 48.07 21.38 43.04
CA THR A 170 47.85 22.78 43.43
C THR A 170 47.87 22.98 44.94
N GLU A 171 47.81 21.90 45.74
CA GLU A 171 47.77 21.94 47.21
C GLU A 171 49.16 21.69 47.83
N PRO A 172 49.85 22.71 48.38
CA PRO A 172 51.21 22.58 48.91
C PRO A 172 51.36 21.65 50.11
N LYS A 173 50.26 21.30 50.81
CA LYS A 173 50.28 20.37 51.96
C LYS A 173 50.26 18.90 51.54
N LEU A 174 49.81 18.59 50.32
CA LEU A 174 49.90 17.25 49.75
C LEU A 174 51.29 17.06 49.12
N HIS A 175 52.11 16.21 49.71
CA HIS A 175 53.41 15.86 49.16
C HIS A 175 53.27 14.64 48.25
N ILE A 176 53.57 14.82 46.96
CA ILE A 176 53.57 13.74 45.96
C ILE A 176 55.00 13.50 45.49
N ARG A 177 55.45 12.23 45.50
CA ARG A 177 56.79 11.86 45.00
C ARG A 177 56.79 10.54 44.23
N PRO A 178 57.31 10.47 42.99
CA PRO A 178 57.74 11.61 42.15
C PRO A 178 56.55 12.35 41.48
N LEU A 179 56.72 13.64 41.19
CA LEU A 179 55.72 14.46 40.45
C LEU A 179 55.78 14.26 38.93
N SER A 180 56.84 13.63 38.43
CA SER A 180 56.99 13.30 37.02
C SER A 180 57.84 12.05 36.84
N GLY A 181 57.60 11.29 35.79
CA GLY A 181 58.35 10.07 35.50
C GLY A 181 57.81 9.35 34.28
N SER A 182 58.40 8.20 33.94
CA SER A 182 57.87 7.37 32.85
C SER A 182 56.97 6.27 33.40
N ALA A 183 55.79 6.06 32.80
CA ALA A 183 54.85 5.00 33.17
C ALA A 183 55.53 3.61 33.02
N PRO A 184 55.38 2.66 33.98
CA PRO A 184 54.63 2.76 35.25
C PRO A 184 55.28 3.75 36.23
N ILE A 185 54.49 4.71 36.74
CA ILE A 185 54.91 5.59 37.84
C ILE A 185 54.10 5.26 39.09
N HIS A 186 54.81 5.10 40.19
CA HIS A 186 54.28 4.86 41.52
C HIS A 186 54.55 6.11 42.36
N ALA A 187 53.56 6.99 42.43
CA ALA A 187 53.67 8.23 43.18
C ALA A 187 53.14 8.02 44.60
N VAL A 188 53.97 8.30 45.61
CA VAL A 188 53.55 8.29 47.01
C VAL A 188 52.93 9.66 47.31
N LEU A 189 51.68 9.65 47.73
CA LEU A 189 50.91 10.79 48.20
C LEU A 189 50.92 10.78 49.74
N GLU A 190 51.31 11.89 50.35
CA GLU A 190 51.39 12.07 51.80
C GLU A 190 50.91 13.46 52.19
N LEU A 191 49.86 13.54 53.00
CA LEU A 191 49.36 14.82 53.53
C LEU A 191 50.19 15.22 54.76
N LYS A 192 51.06 16.24 54.61
CA LYS A 192 52.01 16.67 55.66
C LYS A 192 51.49 17.81 56.55
N GLY A 193 50.30 18.33 56.26
CA GLY A 193 49.64 19.37 57.05
C GLY A 193 48.18 19.52 56.64
N GLN A 194 47.43 20.38 57.32
CA GLN A 194 46.03 20.63 56.99
C GLN A 194 45.94 21.45 55.69
N PRO A 195 45.30 20.94 54.64
CA PRO A 195 45.17 21.62 53.35
C PRO A 195 44.21 22.80 53.44
N GLU A 196 44.22 23.67 52.43
CA GLU A 196 43.35 24.85 52.38
C GLU A 196 41.87 24.48 52.17
N LYS A 197 41.60 23.33 51.56
CA LYS A 197 40.26 22.77 51.36
C LYS A 197 40.24 21.31 51.82
N ASP A 198 39.12 20.90 52.43
CA ASP A 198 38.90 19.51 52.83
C ASP A 198 38.76 18.56 51.63
N CYS A 199 38.59 19.12 50.44
CA CYS A 199 38.49 18.41 49.19
C CYS A 199 39.10 19.25 48.05
N PHE A 200 40.03 18.67 47.29
CA PHE A 200 40.72 19.33 46.18
C PHE A 200 41.20 18.31 45.14
N ASP A 201 41.59 18.80 43.97
CA ASP A 201 41.89 17.99 42.81
C ASP A 201 43.38 18.09 42.42
N ILE A 202 43.95 16.96 41.99
CA ILE A 202 45.26 16.89 41.32
C ILE A 202 45.07 16.42 39.88
N ALA A 203 45.88 16.90 38.95
CA ALA A 203 45.80 16.50 37.54
C ALA A 203 46.96 15.57 37.16
N VAL A 204 46.66 14.52 36.41
CA VAL A 204 47.62 13.58 35.84
C VAL A 204 47.64 13.78 34.33
N ASN A 205 48.76 14.29 33.84
CA ASN A 205 49.03 14.51 32.43
C ASN A 205 49.88 13.35 31.90
N ALA A 206 49.43 12.72 30.82
CA ALA A 206 50.12 11.62 30.17
C ALA A 206 50.45 11.98 28.72
N ILE A 207 51.72 11.86 28.35
CA ILE A 207 52.21 12.11 26.99
C ILE A 207 52.81 10.81 26.44
N ALA A 208 52.19 10.25 25.41
CA ALA A 208 52.66 9.05 24.72
C ALA A 208 52.76 9.29 23.21
N GLU A 209 53.95 9.06 22.65
CA GLU A 209 54.21 9.11 21.19
C GLU A 209 53.72 10.38 20.48
N GLY A 210 53.69 11.53 21.19
CA GLY A 210 53.27 12.83 20.65
C GLY A 210 51.81 13.22 20.93
N HIS A 211 51.05 12.37 21.63
CA HIS A 211 49.69 12.65 22.07
C HIS A 211 49.66 12.91 23.58
N GLU A 212 48.93 13.95 24.00
CA GLU A 212 48.76 14.36 25.40
C GLU A 212 47.31 14.13 25.86
N PHE A 213 47.15 13.72 27.12
CA PHE A 213 45.85 13.54 27.76
C PHE A 213 45.94 13.90 29.25
N GLN A 214 44.93 14.59 29.78
CA GLN A 214 44.87 15.02 31.18
C GLN A 214 43.65 14.40 31.87
N LYS A 215 43.85 13.86 33.09
CA LYS A 215 42.78 13.37 33.97
C LYS A 215 42.92 13.91 35.38
N THR A 216 41.82 14.36 35.95
CA THR A 216 41.74 14.85 37.33
C THR A 216 41.45 13.71 38.33
N ILE A 217 42.11 13.74 39.49
CA ILE A 217 41.96 12.82 40.63
C ILE A 217 41.57 13.62 41.86
N ARG A 218 40.60 13.13 42.63
CA ARG A 218 40.05 13.82 43.81
C ARG A 218 40.76 13.44 45.10
N ILE A 219 41.11 14.41 45.93
CA ILE A 219 41.76 14.20 47.24
C ILE A 219 40.83 14.69 48.34
N ASN A 220 40.50 13.81 49.28
CA ASN A 220 39.69 14.11 50.47
C ASN A 220 40.60 14.12 51.71
N ALA A 221 40.70 15.25 52.40
CA ALA A 221 41.69 15.48 53.45
C ALA A 221 41.15 15.38 54.88
N ALA A 222 39.84 15.18 55.05
CA ALA A 222 39.18 14.93 56.31
C ALA A 222 38.39 13.61 56.21
N GLY A 223 38.76 12.62 57.03
CA GLY A 223 37.97 11.40 57.16
C GLY A 223 36.62 11.77 57.78
N LYS A 224 35.54 11.66 57.02
CA LYS A 224 34.18 11.71 57.56
C LYS A 224 33.75 10.29 57.93
N HIS A 225 32.71 10.17 58.75
CA HIS A 225 32.02 8.90 58.90
C HIS A 225 31.56 8.40 57.53
N ARG A 226 31.65 7.10 57.28
CA ARG A 226 31.25 6.51 56.00
C ARG A 226 30.75 5.10 56.15
N ILE A 227 29.92 4.68 55.22
CA ILE A 227 29.55 3.28 55.04
C ILE A 227 30.59 2.66 54.10
N VAL A 228 31.15 1.52 54.48
CA VAL A 228 31.97 0.67 53.62
C VAL A 228 31.23 -0.64 53.39
N PHE A 229 31.42 -1.24 52.21
CA PHE A 229 30.74 -2.48 51.87
C PHE A 229 31.55 -3.36 50.92
N GLU A 230 31.30 -4.66 50.99
CA GLU A 230 31.81 -5.67 50.07
C GLU A 230 30.72 -6.69 49.75
N THR A 231 30.90 -7.47 48.69
CA THR A 231 29.97 -8.54 48.36
C THR A 231 30.66 -9.89 48.23
N ALA A 232 29.92 -10.95 48.52
CA ALA A 232 30.34 -12.32 48.32
C ALA A 232 29.44 -13.03 47.28
N PRO A 233 30.01 -13.89 46.42
CA PRO A 233 31.44 -14.24 46.34
C PRO A 233 32.28 -13.19 45.61
N ASP A 234 33.56 -13.07 45.95
CA ASP A 234 34.61 -12.35 45.20
C ASP A 234 34.27 -10.92 44.74
N ASN A 235 33.51 -10.15 45.53
CA ASN A 235 33.03 -8.82 45.16
C ASN A 235 32.22 -8.79 43.85
N LYS A 236 31.50 -9.87 43.52
CA LYS A 236 30.57 -9.93 42.37
C LYS A 236 29.60 -8.74 42.38
N ARG A 237 29.44 -8.06 41.25
CA ARG A 237 28.53 -6.90 41.06
C ARG A 237 27.48 -7.13 39.96
N SER A 238 27.13 -8.39 39.73
CA SER A 238 26.12 -8.75 38.72
C SER A 238 25.26 -9.94 39.14
N LEU A 239 23.98 -9.90 38.80
CA LEU A 239 23.02 -10.97 39.07
C LEU A 239 22.28 -11.35 37.79
N ARG A 240 22.05 -12.64 37.60
CA ARG A 240 21.10 -13.14 36.61
C ARG A 240 19.71 -13.18 37.26
N PRO A 241 18.69 -12.54 36.68
CA PRO A 241 17.33 -12.60 37.22
C PRO A 241 16.70 -13.98 37.06
N ASP A 242 15.69 -14.26 37.88
CA ASP A 242 14.80 -15.43 37.78
C ASP A 242 15.51 -16.80 37.88
N VAL A 243 16.68 -16.84 38.53
CA VAL A 243 17.41 -18.06 38.90
C VAL A 243 17.70 -18.08 40.40
N ASP A 244 17.98 -19.27 40.93
CA ASP A 244 18.29 -19.48 42.35
C ASP A 244 19.73 -19.04 42.66
N GLN A 245 19.99 -17.74 42.51
CA GLN A 245 21.28 -17.08 42.75
C GLN A 245 21.09 -15.81 43.59
N PHE A 246 21.98 -15.62 44.56
CA PHE A 246 22.04 -14.39 45.35
C PHE A 246 23.49 -13.90 45.51
N ILE A 247 23.63 -12.62 45.82
CA ILE A 247 24.87 -12.02 46.30
C ILE A 247 24.66 -11.64 47.76
N THR A 248 25.64 -11.91 48.62
CA THR A 248 25.62 -11.41 49.99
C THR A 248 26.36 -10.07 50.05
N LEU A 249 25.67 -9.00 50.47
CA LEU A 249 26.26 -7.68 50.73
C LEU A 249 26.61 -7.58 52.21
N TYR A 250 27.88 -7.34 52.51
CA TYR A 250 28.39 -7.00 53.84
C TYR A 250 28.60 -5.48 53.91
N ALA A 251 27.98 -4.80 54.87
CA ALA A 251 28.16 -3.36 55.11
C ALA A 251 28.55 -3.05 56.57
N GLN A 252 29.37 -2.02 56.76
CA GLN A 252 29.85 -1.55 58.06
C GLN A 252 30.02 -0.04 58.02
N VAL A 253 29.73 0.64 59.14
CA VAL A 253 30.02 2.06 59.31
C VAL A 253 31.40 2.22 59.96
N GLN A 254 32.21 3.12 59.41
CA GLN A 254 33.53 3.46 59.93
C GLN A 254 33.61 4.94 60.33
N ASN A 255 34.37 5.23 61.38
CA ASN A 255 34.66 6.60 61.81
C ASN A 255 35.71 7.29 60.92
N ALA A 256 36.01 8.56 61.25
CA ALA A 256 37.02 9.38 60.58
C ALA A 256 38.42 8.74 60.53
N GLU A 257 38.71 7.81 61.45
CA GLU A 257 39.96 7.08 61.58
C GLU A 257 39.97 5.73 60.81
N ASN A 258 38.85 5.34 60.18
CA ASN A 258 38.58 4.02 59.58
C ASN A 258 38.42 2.88 60.59
N GLU A 259 38.03 3.18 61.82
CA GLU A 259 37.70 2.18 62.83
C GLU A 259 36.21 1.79 62.73
N PRO A 260 35.88 0.49 62.86
CA PRO A 260 34.50 0.02 62.86
C PRO A 260 33.64 0.66 63.96
N MET A 261 32.40 1.00 63.61
CA MET A 261 31.39 1.49 64.55
C MET A 261 30.22 0.51 64.65
N ASP A 262 30.36 -0.51 65.50
CA ASP A 262 29.36 -1.60 65.62
C ASP A 262 27.95 -1.12 65.96
N ALA A 263 27.83 -0.15 66.88
CA ALA A 263 26.54 0.36 67.31
C ALA A 263 25.78 1.02 66.15
N LEU A 264 26.50 1.74 65.29
CA LEU A 264 25.95 2.43 64.13
C LEU A 264 25.75 1.47 62.95
N SER A 265 26.62 0.47 62.81
CA SER A 265 26.49 -0.58 61.80
C SER A 265 25.24 -1.44 62.02
N LYS A 266 24.91 -1.77 63.27
CA LYS A 266 23.70 -2.57 63.62
C LYS A 266 22.37 -1.91 63.28
N VAL A 267 22.37 -0.60 63.07
CA VAL A 267 21.16 0.17 62.72
C VAL A 267 21.14 0.59 61.25
N LEU A 268 22.02 0.02 60.41
CA LEU A 268 21.98 0.22 58.97
C LEU A 268 20.62 -0.21 58.41
N VAL A 269 20.00 0.68 57.64
CA VAL A 269 18.78 0.43 56.89
C VAL A 269 19.15 0.15 55.43
N PHE A 270 18.64 -0.95 54.90
CA PHE A 270 18.79 -1.32 53.49
C PHE A 270 17.45 -1.09 52.79
N THR A 271 17.49 -0.37 51.67
CA THR A 271 16.29 -0.03 50.90
C THR A 271 16.44 -0.49 49.46
N GLU A 272 15.47 -1.27 48.99
CA GLU A 272 15.28 -1.61 47.58
C GLU A 272 14.88 -0.33 46.82
N MET A 273 15.68 0.09 45.86
CA MET A 273 15.38 1.28 45.05
C MET A 273 14.66 0.92 43.74
N ASP A 274 14.65 -0.35 43.38
CA ASP A 274 14.15 -0.88 42.12
C ASP A 274 13.22 -2.08 42.41
N ASP A 275 12.22 -2.30 41.57
CA ASP A 275 11.21 -3.36 41.73
C ASP A 275 11.68 -4.76 41.29
N TRP A 276 12.90 -4.86 40.76
CA TRP A 276 13.52 -6.11 40.31
C TRP A 276 14.49 -6.72 41.32
N VAL A 277 14.66 -6.11 42.50
CA VAL A 277 15.58 -6.55 43.53
C VAL A 277 14.81 -6.90 44.79
N ASP A 278 15.14 -8.06 45.37
CA ASP A 278 14.59 -8.53 46.64
C ASP A 278 15.76 -8.66 47.64
N ILE A 279 15.61 -8.10 48.84
CA ILE A 279 16.62 -8.20 49.91
C ILE A 279 16.14 -9.02 51.12
N SER A 280 17.05 -9.80 51.71
CA SER A 280 16.76 -10.52 52.94
C SER A 280 16.75 -9.61 54.18
N ALA A 281 16.24 -10.11 55.30
CA ALA A 281 16.45 -9.46 56.59
C ALA A 281 17.96 -9.34 56.91
N PRO A 282 18.41 -8.22 57.50
CA PRO A 282 19.81 -8.03 57.87
C PRO A 282 20.23 -8.95 59.01
N VAL A 283 21.42 -9.54 58.88
CA VAL A 283 22.04 -10.43 59.86
C VAL A 283 23.38 -9.83 60.30
N TRP A 284 23.62 -9.79 61.60
CA TRP A 284 24.92 -9.38 62.14
C TRP A 284 25.95 -10.50 62.02
N ASP A 285 27.10 -10.21 61.42
CA ASP A 285 28.20 -11.16 61.20
C ASP A 285 29.57 -10.47 61.42
N ASP A 286 30.23 -10.81 62.52
CA ASP A 286 31.60 -10.37 62.90
C ASP A 286 31.98 -8.91 62.56
N GLY A 287 31.20 -7.93 63.04
CA GLY A 287 31.47 -6.51 62.82
C GLY A 287 30.78 -5.92 61.58
N TRP A 288 30.13 -6.75 60.78
CA TRP A 288 29.41 -6.36 59.57
C TRP A 288 27.92 -6.70 59.67
N VAL A 289 27.10 -6.03 58.88
CA VAL A 289 25.72 -6.44 58.60
C VAL A 289 25.66 -7.05 57.20
N ALA A 290 25.14 -8.26 57.12
CA ALA A 290 24.97 -9.01 55.88
C ALA A 290 23.50 -9.05 55.45
N ILE A 291 23.23 -8.82 54.15
CA ILE A 291 21.95 -9.14 53.49
C ILE A 291 22.21 -9.98 52.25
N ASN A 292 21.29 -10.88 51.91
CA ASN A 292 21.26 -11.52 50.60
C ASN A 292 20.43 -10.67 49.66
N ILE A 293 20.90 -10.55 48.43
CA ILE A 293 20.27 -9.78 47.35
C ILE A 293 19.99 -10.73 46.19
N GLU A 294 18.73 -10.82 45.81
CA GLU A 294 18.23 -11.61 44.67
C GLU A 294 17.61 -10.68 43.63
N ALA A 295 17.45 -11.17 42.40
CA ALA A 295 16.79 -10.44 41.33
C ALA A 295 15.70 -11.28 40.67
N SER A 296 14.49 -10.73 40.59
CA SER A 296 13.34 -11.42 40.04
C SER A 296 12.46 -10.48 39.23
N ASN A 297 11.72 -11.00 38.25
CA ASN A 297 10.76 -10.20 37.51
C ASN A 297 9.55 -9.86 38.42
N PRO A 298 9.27 -8.57 38.70
CA PRO A 298 8.18 -8.16 39.59
C PRO A 298 6.79 -8.55 39.08
N ASN A 299 6.66 -8.80 37.77
CA ASN A 299 5.40 -9.23 37.17
C ASN A 299 5.62 -10.36 36.17
N PRO A 300 5.71 -11.63 36.64
CA PRO A 300 5.97 -12.77 35.77
C PRO A 300 4.84 -13.06 34.78
N THR A 301 3.68 -12.41 34.91
CA THR A 301 2.51 -12.59 34.03
C THR A 301 2.32 -11.49 32.98
N ALA A 302 3.07 -10.39 33.07
CA ALA A 302 3.02 -9.27 32.14
C ALA A 302 4.38 -9.02 31.47
N THR A 303 4.39 -8.25 30.39
CA THR A 303 5.63 -7.88 29.70
C THR A 303 6.39 -6.83 30.52
N SER A 304 7.35 -7.27 31.33
CA SER A 304 8.27 -6.40 32.08
C SER A 304 9.59 -6.23 31.31
N HIS A 305 10.18 -5.03 31.35
CA HIS A 305 11.48 -4.76 30.73
C HIS A 305 12.59 -4.84 31.78
N LEU A 306 13.56 -5.73 31.57
CA LEU A 306 14.70 -5.91 32.46
C LEU A 306 15.56 -4.62 32.51
N PRO A 307 15.72 -3.96 33.67
CA PRO A 307 16.63 -2.83 33.79
C PRO A 307 18.09 -3.29 33.71
N SER A 308 18.96 -2.45 33.15
CA SER A 308 20.39 -2.78 33.02
C SER A 308 21.11 -2.90 34.37
N HIS A 309 20.62 -2.19 35.39
CA HIS A 309 21.16 -2.17 36.75
C HIS A 309 20.03 -1.96 37.75
N VAL A 310 20.23 -2.46 38.97
CA VAL A 310 19.40 -2.20 40.15
C VAL A 310 20.25 -1.67 41.28
N ASN A 311 19.64 -0.99 42.24
CA ASN A 311 20.32 -0.35 43.33
C ASN A 311 19.76 -0.77 44.69
N VAL A 312 20.67 -0.96 45.64
CA VAL A 312 20.35 -1.10 47.05
C VAL A 312 20.99 0.05 47.79
N LEU A 313 20.16 0.85 48.47
CA LEU A 313 20.59 1.98 49.26
C LEU A 313 20.87 1.53 50.70
N MET A 314 22.04 1.89 51.22
CA MET A 314 22.44 1.70 52.62
C MET A 314 22.40 3.05 53.32
N GLN A 315 21.69 3.16 54.43
CA GLN A 315 21.58 4.39 55.20
C GLN A 315 21.82 4.17 56.69
N ALA A 316 22.51 5.11 57.33
CA ALA A 316 22.65 5.17 58.78
C ALA A 316 22.63 6.63 59.26
N ASP A 317 21.79 6.92 60.26
CA ASP A 317 21.72 8.24 60.88
C ASP A 317 22.71 8.35 62.05
N LEU A 318 23.69 9.24 61.93
CA LEU A 318 24.47 9.71 63.06
C LEU A 318 23.60 10.61 63.94
N THR A 319 23.51 10.26 65.22
CA THR A 319 22.74 11.00 66.21
C THR A 319 23.65 11.62 67.26
N ASP A 320 23.23 12.74 67.83
CA ASP A 320 23.90 13.34 69.00
C ASP A 320 23.52 12.62 70.30
N ASP A 321 24.09 13.08 71.41
CA ASP A 321 23.83 12.55 72.75
C ASP A 321 22.35 12.69 73.19
N TYR A 322 21.53 13.46 72.46
CA TYR A 322 20.10 13.65 72.68
C TYR A 322 19.21 12.85 71.72
N GLY A 323 19.81 12.12 70.77
CA GLY A 323 19.11 11.31 69.78
C GLY A 323 18.63 12.10 68.55
N GLU A 324 19.06 13.34 68.37
CA GLU A 324 18.77 14.14 67.18
C GLU A 324 19.74 13.76 66.04
N VAL A 325 19.23 13.56 64.83
CA VAL A 325 20.06 13.21 63.66
C VAL A 325 20.92 14.41 63.26
N ILE A 326 22.23 14.25 63.33
CA ILE A 326 23.23 15.26 62.95
C ILE A 326 23.64 15.10 61.49
N GLU A 327 23.77 13.85 61.01
CA GLU A 327 24.24 13.52 59.67
C GLU A 327 23.66 12.17 59.24
N THR A 328 23.13 12.07 58.03
CA THR A 328 22.73 10.79 57.43
C THR A 328 23.83 10.33 56.49
N LEU A 329 24.39 9.15 56.76
CA LEU A 329 25.31 8.48 55.87
C LEU A 329 24.52 7.69 54.84
N GLU A 330 24.87 7.85 53.57
CA GLU A 330 24.21 7.13 52.47
C GLU A 330 25.26 6.53 51.53
N GLU A 331 25.10 5.26 51.18
CA GLU A 331 25.90 4.61 50.15
C GLU A 331 25.02 3.75 49.26
N LYS A 332 25.37 3.65 47.97
CA LYS A 332 24.56 2.95 46.98
C LYS A 332 25.32 1.80 46.34
N LEU A 333 24.88 0.57 46.57
CA LEU A 333 25.34 -0.57 45.80
C LEU A 333 24.58 -0.62 44.46
N THR A 334 25.31 -0.56 43.35
CA THR A 334 24.75 -0.79 42.01
C THR A 334 25.08 -2.21 41.55
N ILE A 335 24.07 -2.99 41.18
CA ILE A 335 24.20 -4.36 40.68
C ILE A 335 23.75 -4.39 39.22
N LYS A 336 24.58 -4.93 38.34
CA LYS A 336 24.22 -5.14 36.93
C LYS A 336 23.31 -6.37 36.80
N LEU A 337 22.17 -6.23 36.13
CA LEU A 337 21.36 -7.40 35.78
C LEU A 337 21.81 -7.99 34.44
N LEU A 338 22.00 -9.30 34.39
CA LEU A 338 22.50 -10.03 33.23
C LEU A 338 21.34 -10.60 32.39
N ASP A 339 21.18 -10.08 31.17
CA ASP A 339 20.22 -10.60 30.17
C ASP A 339 20.84 -11.75 29.38
N CYS A 340 21.25 -12.81 30.07
CA CYS A 340 22.00 -13.91 29.46
C CYS A 340 21.19 -14.55 28.33
N LYS A 341 21.78 -14.66 27.13
CA LYS A 341 21.15 -15.28 25.95
C LYS A 341 22.00 -16.39 25.39
N LEU A 342 21.34 -17.40 24.82
CA LEU A 342 21.98 -18.44 24.02
C LEU A 342 21.69 -18.15 22.55
N GLU A 343 22.73 -17.81 21.80
CA GLU A 343 22.64 -17.48 20.38
C GLU A 343 23.24 -18.61 19.53
N SER A 344 22.71 -18.79 18.33
CA SER A 344 23.19 -19.79 17.38
C SER A 344 23.57 -19.15 16.04
N GLU A 345 24.63 -19.66 15.42
CA GLU A 345 25.01 -19.30 14.05
C GLU A 345 23.93 -19.74 13.04
N VAL A 346 23.17 -20.79 13.37
CA VAL A 346 22.18 -21.39 12.47
C VAL A 346 20.87 -21.62 13.23
N TYR A 347 19.81 -20.92 12.81
CA TYR A 347 18.45 -21.10 13.33
C TYR A 347 17.59 -22.04 12.48
N HIS A 348 18.05 -22.39 11.27
CA HIS A 348 17.41 -23.32 10.38
C HIS A 348 18.45 -24.10 9.57
N CYS A 349 18.33 -25.41 9.52
CA CYS A 349 19.19 -26.26 8.70
C CYS A 349 18.39 -27.35 8.00
N THR A 350 18.81 -27.69 6.78
CA THR A 350 18.08 -28.64 5.93
C THR A 350 18.99 -29.73 5.42
N PHE A 351 18.67 -30.98 5.74
CA PHE A 351 19.37 -32.18 5.30
C PHE A 351 18.71 -32.79 4.06
N PRO A 352 19.48 -33.37 3.13
CA PRO A 352 18.93 -34.12 2.02
C PRO A 352 18.25 -35.41 2.52
N ALA A 353 17.07 -35.72 1.98
CA ALA A 353 16.32 -36.94 2.29
C ALA A 353 16.91 -38.18 1.56
N VAL A 354 18.19 -38.44 1.74
CA VAL A 354 18.93 -39.57 1.16
C VAL A 354 19.33 -40.58 2.24
N LYS A 355 19.77 -41.77 1.83
CA LYS A 355 20.19 -42.81 2.78
C LYS A 355 21.53 -42.49 3.44
N ASP A 356 22.41 -41.80 2.72
CA ASP A 356 23.71 -41.41 3.24
C ASP A 356 23.56 -40.23 4.20
N LYS A 357 24.32 -40.25 5.29
CA LYS A 357 24.25 -39.19 6.29
C LYS A 357 25.11 -38.01 5.86
N SER A 358 24.51 -36.83 5.83
CA SER A 358 25.20 -35.55 5.75
C SER A 358 25.51 -35.02 7.16
N GLU A 359 26.47 -34.12 7.23
CA GLU A 359 26.86 -33.43 8.45
C GLU A 359 26.79 -31.91 8.27
N ILE A 360 26.27 -31.23 9.29
CA ILE A 360 26.24 -29.77 9.38
C ILE A 360 26.88 -29.39 10.71
N GLU A 361 27.77 -28.40 10.66
CA GLU A 361 28.53 -27.94 11.80
C GLU A 361 28.38 -26.43 11.97
N PHE A 362 28.07 -25.98 13.18
CA PHE A 362 27.87 -24.56 13.48
C PHE A 362 28.21 -24.24 14.93
N LYS A 363 28.37 -22.95 15.23
CA LYS A 363 28.66 -22.47 16.59
C LYS A 363 27.42 -21.97 17.31
N VAL A 364 27.46 -22.12 18.62
CA VAL A 364 26.47 -21.60 19.56
C VAL A 364 27.25 -20.88 20.66
N TRP A 365 26.82 -19.69 21.05
CA TRP A 365 27.53 -18.90 22.06
C TRP A 365 26.57 -18.24 23.03
N LEU A 366 27.12 -17.91 24.20
CA LEU A 366 26.41 -17.20 25.24
C LEU A 366 26.71 -15.69 25.16
N GLU A 367 25.69 -14.86 25.27
CA GLU A 367 25.79 -13.40 25.31
C GLU A 367 25.38 -12.87 26.69
N ASP A 368 25.93 -11.70 27.06
CA ASP A 368 25.62 -10.96 28.30
C ASP A 368 25.79 -11.74 29.63
N ILE A 369 26.67 -12.74 29.65
CA ILE A 369 26.90 -13.61 30.82
C ILE A 369 27.70 -13.01 31.97
N GLY A 370 28.26 -11.80 31.83
CA GLY A 370 29.04 -11.16 32.90
C GLY A 370 30.20 -12.03 33.42
N GLU A 371 30.15 -12.33 34.72
CA GLU A 371 31.16 -13.14 35.44
C GLU A 371 30.76 -14.62 35.58
N GLU A 372 29.64 -15.03 34.97
CA GLU A 372 29.11 -16.40 35.04
C GLU A 372 30.00 -17.43 34.32
N LYS A 373 30.19 -18.60 34.96
CA LYS A 373 31.08 -19.70 34.49
C LYS A 373 30.40 -21.06 34.58
N ASN A 374 31.06 -22.10 34.07
CA ASN A 374 30.64 -23.52 34.17
C ASN A 374 29.35 -23.89 33.43
N TRP A 375 29.10 -23.25 32.29
CA TRP A 375 27.96 -23.58 31.44
C TRP A 375 28.10 -24.97 30.80
N SER A 376 27.02 -25.74 30.83
CA SER A 376 26.89 -27.00 30.09
C SER A 376 25.83 -26.87 29.00
N LEU A 377 26.12 -27.39 27.80
CA LEU A 377 25.20 -27.35 26.66
C LEU A 377 24.69 -28.75 26.32
N LYS A 378 23.37 -28.87 26.10
CA LYS A 378 22.69 -30.09 25.63
C LYS A 378 21.72 -29.74 24.52
N GLY A 379 21.45 -30.68 23.61
CA GLY A 379 20.45 -30.51 22.55
C GLY A 379 19.42 -31.64 22.57
N LEU A 380 18.13 -31.31 22.56
CA LEU A 380 17.03 -32.27 22.51
C LEU A 380 15.95 -31.82 21.54
N TYR A 381 15.33 -32.77 20.83
CA TYR A 381 14.16 -32.49 20.00
C TYR A 381 12.90 -32.35 20.86
N ARG A 382 12.11 -31.29 20.62
CA ARG A 382 10.87 -31.01 21.36
C ARG A 382 9.71 -30.61 20.47
N THR A 383 8.48 -30.88 20.93
CA THR A 383 7.24 -30.26 20.42
C THR A 383 6.57 -29.56 21.59
N GLY A 384 6.63 -28.22 21.62
CA GLY A 384 6.26 -27.47 22.81
C GLY A 384 7.22 -27.78 23.97
N VAL A 385 6.68 -28.27 25.09
CA VAL A 385 7.46 -28.66 26.28
C VAL A 385 7.90 -30.13 26.28
N ASP A 386 7.28 -30.97 25.43
CA ASP A 386 7.50 -32.41 25.44
C ASP A 386 8.71 -32.83 24.60
N ILE A 387 9.53 -33.74 25.15
CA ILE A 387 10.66 -34.37 24.45
C ILE A 387 10.13 -35.39 23.45
N ILE A 388 10.66 -35.38 22.22
CA ILE A 388 10.29 -36.34 21.17
C ILE A 388 11.34 -37.45 21.09
N GLU A 389 10.89 -38.71 21.04
CA GLU A 389 11.78 -39.89 20.97
C GLU A 389 12.39 -40.13 19.57
N ASP A 390 11.88 -39.44 18.55
CA ASP A 390 12.20 -39.62 17.13
C ASP A 390 13.03 -38.45 16.57
N PRO A 391 14.35 -38.35 16.82
CA PRO A 391 15.17 -37.25 16.32
C PRO A 391 15.35 -37.30 14.79
N LEU A 392 15.54 -36.14 14.15
CA LEU A 392 15.90 -36.09 12.72
C LEU A 392 17.41 -36.26 12.49
N THR A 393 18.22 -35.87 13.49
CA THR A 393 19.68 -35.92 13.43
C THR A 393 20.25 -36.36 14.78
N GLU A 394 21.43 -36.96 14.73
CA GLU A 394 22.29 -37.12 15.89
C GLU A 394 22.93 -35.77 16.23
N VAL A 395 23.00 -35.44 17.52
CA VAL A 395 23.51 -34.14 18.00
C VAL A 395 24.78 -34.38 18.79
N ILE A 396 25.90 -33.88 18.28
CA ILE A 396 27.21 -33.92 18.95
C ILE A 396 27.58 -32.49 19.35
N ILE A 397 27.98 -32.30 20.60
CA ILE A 397 28.32 -30.99 21.14
C ILE A 397 29.73 -31.04 21.72
N GLU A 398 30.58 -30.13 21.29
CA GLU A 398 31.96 -29.98 21.78
C GLU A 398 32.16 -28.55 22.31
N GLN A 399 32.68 -28.42 23.53
CA GLN A 399 32.98 -27.11 24.10
C GLN A 399 34.29 -26.57 23.52
N ILE A 400 34.25 -25.39 22.88
CA ILE A 400 35.45 -24.73 22.35
C ILE A 400 36.12 -23.90 23.45
N ASN A 401 35.34 -23.15 24.21
CA ASN A 401 35.77 -22.34 25.34
C ASN A 401 34.60 -22.16 26.34
N GLU A 402 34.77 -21.33 27.38
CA GLU A 402 33.76 -21.13 28.43
C GLU A 402 32.41 -20.59 27.93
N THR A 403 32.37 -19.92 26.76
CA THR A 403 31.18 -19.21 26.26
C THR A 403 30.73 -19.66 24.88
N THR A 404 31.43 -20.63 24.26
CA THR A 404 31.17 -21.04 22.88
C THR A 404 31.29 -22.54 22.74
N PHE A 405 30.27 -23.11 22.11
CA PHE A 405 30.12 -24.52 21.82
C PHE A 405 30.04 -24.74 20.32
N LYS A 406 30.54 -25.88 19.90
CA LYS A 406 30.46 -26.39 18.54
C LYS A 406 29.36 -27.45 18.51
N VAL A 407 28.38 -27.29 17.64
CA VAL A 407 27.30 -28.25 17.44
C VAL A 407 27.48 -28.89 16.08
N LYS A 408 27.51 -30.21 16.07
CA LYS A 408 27.55 -31.03 14.86
C LYS A 408 26.29 -31.89 14.80
N LEU A 409 25.54 -31.72 13.73
CA LEU A 409 24.32 -32.46 13.44
C LEU A 409 24.61 -33.48 12.34
N ILE A 410 24.24 -34.75 12.56
CA ILE A 410 24.46 -35.83 11.59
C ILE A 410 23.11 -36.51 11.27
N GLY A 411 22.69 -36.47 10.01
CA GLY A 411 21.41 -37.07 9.60
C GLY A 411 21.29 -37.18 8.08
N PRO A 412 20.14 -37.63 7.56
CA PRO A 412 18.90 -37.85 8.29
C PRO A 412 18.87 -39.20 9.03
N ILE A 413 18.25 -39.23 10.22
CA ILE A 413 17.85 -40.46 10.92
C ILE A 413 16.49 -40.95 10.41
N LEU A 414 15.58 -40.01 10.16
CA LEU A 414 14.24 -40.24 9.64
C LEU A 414 14.05 -39.52 8.31
N GLN A 415 13.28 -40.13 7.41
CA GLN A 415 12.94 -39.55 6.11
C GLN A 415 11.45 -39.20 6.02
N PRO A 416 11.08 -38.20 5.20
CA PRO A 416 9.68 -37.87 4.93
C PRO A 416 8.90 -39.10 4.42
N LYS A 417 7.62 -39.23 4.81
CA LYS A 417 6.76 -40.33 4.37
C LYS A 417 6.50 -40.23 2.86
N LYS A 418 6.02 -41.33 2.26
CA LYS A 418 5.65 -41.33 0.83
C LYS A 418 4.55 -40.29 0.59
N GLY A 419 4.80 -39.31 -0.28
CA GLY A 419 3.92 -38.16 -0.54
C GLY A 419 4.39 -36.85 0.09
N ASP A 420 5.12 -36.90 1.21
CA ASP A 420 5.63 -35.68 1.86
C ASP A 420 6.96 -35.24 1.21
N ASN A 421 7.12 -33.94 0.95
CA ASN A 421 8.35 -33.39 0.37
C ASN A 421 9.42 -33.10 1.42
N SER A 422 9.01 -32.76 2.65
CA SER A 422 9.92 -32.49 3.76
C SER A 422 9.30 -32.86 5.12
N MET A 423 10.15 -32.94 6.15
CA MET A 423 9.74 -33.06 7.54
C MET A 423 10.59 -32.12 8.39
N THR A 424 9.96 -31.35 9.29
CA THR A 424 10.65 -30.37 10.15
C THR A 424 10.42 -30.69 11.61
N LYS A 425 11.47 -30.61 12.44
CA LYS A 425 11.37 -30.69 13.90
C LYS A 425 12.26 -29.63 14.55
N THR A 426 11.86 -29.15 15.72
CA THR A 426 12.63 -28.17 16.48
C THR A 426 13.63 -28.87 17.40
N LEU A 427 14.91 -28.60 17.18
CA LEU A 427 15.99 -28.92 18.09
C LEU A 427 16.15 -27.76 19.08
N VAL A 428 15.94 -28.03 20.36
CA VAL A 428 16.15 -27.06 21.44
C VAL A 428 17.53 -27.29 22.03
N LEU A 429 18.42 -26.33 21.79
CA LEU A 429 19.72 -26.24 22.42
C LEU A 429 19.56 -25.54 23.77
N MET A 430 20.07 -26.13 24.83
CA MET A 430 19.87 -25.69 26.21
C MET A 430 21.21 -25.51 26.89
N ALA A 431 21.49 -24.30 27.37
CA ALA A 431 22.66 -23.98 28.18
C ALA A 431 22.24 -23.72 29.63
N ALA A 432 22.83 -24.42 30.59
CA ALA A 432 22.54 -24.22 32.01
C ALA A 432 23.80 -24.27 32.87
N GLN A 433 23.76 -23.54 33.98
CA GLN A 433 24.64 -23.69 35.13
C GLN A 433 23.92 -24.57 36.17
N ASP A 434 24.56 -25.67 36.57
CA ASP A 434 24.04 -26.62 37.56
C ASP A 434 22.56 -27.05 37.38
N LYS A 435 21.67 -26.68 38.32
CA LYS A 435 20.24 -27.06 38.34
C LYS A 435 19.30 -25.94 37.89
N GLU A 436 19.84 -24.85 37.36
CA GLU A 436 19.04 -23.70 36.96
C GLU A 436 18.19 -23.98 35.72
N LYS A 437 17.20 -23.11 35.49
CA LYS A 437 16.44 -23.10 34.25
C LYS A 437 17.39 -22.77 33.07
N PRO A 438 17.44 -23.64 32.03
CA PRO A 438 18.35 -23.43 30.92
C PRO A 438 17.94 -22.22 30.07
N LEU A 439 18.94 -21.55 29.50
CA LEU A 439 18.80 -20.69 28.34
C LEU A 439 18.56 -21.56 27.11
N GLU A 440 17.65 -21.14 26.23
CA GLU A 440 17.27 -21.94 25.07
C GLU A 440 17.52 -21.21 23.75
N ALA A 441 18.06 -21.94 22.77
CA ALA A 441 18.11 -21.55 21.37
C ALA A 441 17.40 -22.60 20.53
N HIS A 442 16.48 -22.16 19.67
CA HIS A 442 15.60 -23.07 18.92
C HIS A 442 16.06 -23.14 17.46
N VAL A 443 16.52 -24.31 17.04
CA VAL A 443 16.99 -24.58 15.67
C VAL A 443 15.97 -25.44 14.96
N GLN A 444 15.44 -24.97 13.83
CA GLN A 444 14.54 -25.77 12.99
C GLN A 444 15.38 -26.70 12.11
N VAL A 445 15.26 -28.01 12.34
CA VAL A 445 15.94 -29.02 11.54
C VAL A 445 14.94 -29.61 10.57
N THR A 446 15.28 -29.56 9.29
CA THR A 446 14.42 -30.06 8.20
C THR A 446 15.13 -31.18 7.46
N VAL A 447 14.40 -32.23 7.10
CA VAL A 447 14.87 -33.22 6.12
C VAL A 447 13.98 -33.05 4.90
N SER A 448 14.56 -32.69 3.76
CA SER A 448 13.83 -32.37 2.54
C SER A 448 14.29 -33.22 1.36
N ARG A 449 13.34 -33.61 0.51
CA ARG A 449 13.64 -34.20 -0.80
C ARG A 449 14.13 -33.10 -1.74
N GLU A 450 15.11 -33.46 -2.54
CA GLU A 450 15.57 -32.65 -3.67
C GLU A 450 14.57 -32.77 -4.81
N GLY A 451 14.32 -31.66 -5.50
CA GLY A 451 13.48 -31.60 -6.70
C GLY A 451 12.60 -30.36 -6.83
N LEU A 452 11.83 -30.32 -7.91
CA LEU A 452 10.80 -29.33 -8.20
C LEU A 452 9.41 -29.90 -7.87
N PHE A 453 8.62 -29.18 -7.07
CA PHE A 453 7.31 -29.61 -6.59
C PHE A 453 6.25 -28.52 -6.79
N ILE A 454 4.99 -28.91 -6.93
CA ILE A 454 3.84 -27.98 -6.92
C ILE A 454 3.16 -28.12 -5.56
N GLN A 455 3.05 -27.01 -4.83
CA GLN A 455 2.51 -27.01 -3.47
C GLN A 455 1.06 -26.59 -3.41
N HIS A 456 0.66 -25.62 -4.23
CA HIS A 456 -0.71 -25.12 -4.25
C HIS A 456 -1.22 -24.93 -5.68
N GLY A 457 -2.54 -25.03 -5.82
CA GLY A 457 -3.26 -24.83 -7.10
C GLY A 457 -3.57 -26.11 -7.86
N VAL A 458 -3.04 -27.27 -7.43
CA VAL A 458 -3.26 -28.59 -8.06
C VAL A 458 -3.76 -29.63 -7.06
N ASN A 459 -4.27 -30.75 -7.58
CA ASN A 459 -4.52 -31.95 -6.79
C ASN A 459 -3.24 -32.78 -6.57
N ASP A 460 -3.33 -33.87 -5.81
CA ASP A 460 -2.21 -34.79 -5.51
C ASP A 460 -1.55 -35.43 -6.75
N ASN A 461 -2.19 -35.35 -7.92
CA ASN A 461 -1.67 -35.84 -9.20
C ASN A 461 -1.06 -34.72 -10.07
N ASN A 462 -0.85 -33.52 -9.53
CA ASN A 462 -0.42 -32.32 -10.26
C ASN A 462 -1.38 -31.87 -11.37
N GLU A 463 -2.67 -32.11 -11.16
CA GLU A 463 -3.72 -31.73 -12.11
C GLU A 463 -4.54 -30.55 -11.58
N PHE A 464 -4.81 -29.61 -12.48
CA PHE A 464 -5.74 -28.52 -12.27
C PHE A 464 -6.95 -28.71 -13.19
N ASN A 465 -8.16 -28.69 -12.61
CA ASN A 465 -9.39 -28.90 -13.35
C ASN A 465 -10.22 -27.61 -13.34
N PHE A 466 -10.67 -27.16 -14.51
CA PHE A 466 -11.59 -26.03 -14.58
C PHE A 466 -12.60 -26.17 -15.71
N LEU A 467 -13.74 -25.50 -15.55
CA LEU A 467 -14.76 -25.35 -16.58
C LEU A 467 -14.44 -24.12 -17.43
N ALA A 468 -14.36 -24.28 -18.74
CA ALA A 468 -14.05 -23.20 -19.68
C ALA A 468 -15.31 -22.39 -20.06
N ASP A 469 -16.07 -21.96 -19.06
CA ASP A 469 -17.27 -21.13 -19.19
C ASP A 469 -16.96 -19.62 -19.22
N LYS A 470 -15.73 -19.24 -18.88
CA LYS A 470 -15.20 -17.87 -18.90
C LYS A 470 -13.68 -17.88 -18.85
N ALA A 471 -13.08 -16.72 -19.11
CA ALA A 471 -11.67 -16.48 -18.83
C ALA A 471 -11.37 -16.74 -17.33
N ILE A 472 -10.37 -17.58 -17.08
CA ILE A 472 -9.90 -17.88 -15.72
C ILE A 472 -8.55 -17.23 -15.44
N VAL A 473 -8.37 -16.89 -14.16
CA VAL A 473 -7.10 -16.47 -13.57
C VAL A 473 -6.85 -17.37 -12.36
N GLN A 474 -5.80 -18.19 -12.42
CA GLN A 474 -5.46 -19.13 -11.34
C GLN A 474 -3.99 -19.04 -11.00
N ASP A 475 -3.69 -18.97 -9.69
CA ASP A 475 -2.32 -18.97 -9.19
C ASP A 475 -1.88 -20.38 -8.76
N PHE A 476 -0.60 -20.69 -8.99
CA PHE A 476 0.08 -21.92 -8.63
C PHE A 476 1.39 -21.59 -7.91
N ASP A 477 1.71 -22.35 -6.87
CA ASP A 477 2.94 -22.17 -6.12
C ASP A 477 3.88 -23.36 -6.38
N PHE A 478 5.07 -23.05 -6.89
CA PHE A 478 6.14 -24.01 -7.13
C PHE A 478 7.19 -23.90 -6.03
N GLU A 479 7.65 -25.04 -5.53
CA GLU A 479 8.74 -25.15 -4.58
C GLU A 479 9.94 -25.83 -5.26
N LEU A 480 11.12 -25.29 -5.03
CA LEU A 480 12.36 -25.82 -5.57
C LEU A 480 13.34 -26.08 -4.44
N GLN A 481 13.82 -27.31 -4.37
CA GLN A 481 14.77 -27.78 -3.37
C GLN A 481 15.99 -28.37 -4.08
N ILE A 482 17.16 -27.75 -3.92
CA ILE A 482 18.41 -28.12 -4.59
C ILE A 482 19.46 -28.45 -3.54
N PHE A 483 20.22 -29.52 -3.74
CA PHE A 483 21.37 -29.82 -2.90
C PHE A 483 22.56 -28.91 -3.24
N ASP A 484 23.06 -28.17 -2.24
CA ASP A 484 24.27 -27.36 -2.35
C ASP A 484 25.46 -28.06 -1.71
N GLU A 485 26.40 -28.51 -2.55
CA GLU A 485 27.63 -29.22 -2.14
C GLU A 485 28.51 -28.40 -1.18
N LYS A 486 28.47 -27.06 -1.26
CA LYS A 486 29.32 -26.20 -0.42
C LYS A 486 28.86 -26.15 1.02
N SER A 487 27.56 -26.01 1.23
CA SER A 487 26.94 -25.96 2.56
C SER A 487 26.50 -27.33 3.07
N ASN A 488 26.51 -28.35 2.21
CA ASN A 488 26.00 -29.70 2.49
C ASN A 488 24.52 -29.68 2.91
N GLN A 489 23.75 -28.74 2.36
CA GLN A 489 22.36 -28.49 2.71
C GLN A 489 21.47 -28.48 1.48
N ILE A 490 20.18 -28.73 1.69
CA ILE A 490 19.15 -28.44 0.71
C ILE A 490 18.78 -26.95 0.82
N ILE A 491 18.89 -26.23 -0.28
CA ILE A 491 18.57 -24.80 -0.38
C ILE A 491 17.53 -24.57 -1.47
N SER A 492 16.88 -23.41 -1.40
CA SER A 492 15.98 -22.95 -2.46
C SER A 492 16.57 -21.73 -3.17
N ASP A 493 16.66 -21.80 -4.50
CA ASP A 493 17.16 -20.70 -5.33
C ASP A 493 16.00 -19.88 -5.89
N LYS A 494 15.82 -18.67 -5.33
CA LYS A 494 14.75 -17.74 -5.73
C LYS A 494 14.85 -17.30 -7.20
N ASN A 495 16.06 -17.19 -7.75
CA ASN A 495 16.25 -16.77 -9.13
C ASN A 495 15.88 -17.89 -10.10
N ILE A 496 16.17 -19.14 -9.75
CA ILE A 496 15.74 -20.30 -10.55
C ILE A 496 14.22 -20.45 -10.45
N LEU A 497 13.64 -20.29 -9.25
CA LEU A 497 12.19 -20.29 -9.04
C LEU A 497 11.44 -19.21 -9.85
N SER A 498 12.03 -18.04 -10.07
CA SER A 498 11.41 -16.99 -10.89
C SER A 498 11.55 -17.21 -12.40
N ASN A 499 12.30 -18.25 -12.83
CA ASN A 499 12.62 -18.52 -14.23
C ASN A 499 12.35 -19.98 -14.63
N LEU A 500 11.24 -20.56 -14.16
CA LEU A 500 10.79 -21.88 -14.59
C LEU A 500 10.34 -21.81 -16.05
N SER A 501 10.64 -22.85 -16.83
CA SER A 501 10.16 -22.96 -18.21
C SER A 501 8.97 -23.92 -18.29
N PHE A 502 7.99 -23.58 -19.14
CA PHE A 502 6.77 -24.34 -19.36
C PHE A 502 6.72 -24.76 -20.83
N GLU A 503 6.83 -26.07 -21.08
CA GLU A 503 6.82 -26.65 -22.42
C GLU A 503 5.57 -27.50 -22.60
N LEU A 504 4.74 -27.21 -23.60
CA LEU A 504 3.54 -28.01 -23.89
C LEU A 504 3.96 -29.37 -24.46
N LEU A 505 3.60 -30.45 -23.77
CA LEU A 505 3.84 -31.84 -24.19
C LEU A 505 2.71 -32.42 -25.02
N SER A 506 1.47 -31.91 -24.89
CA SER A 506 0.34 -32.42 -25.66
C SER A 506 0.54 -32.13 -27.16
N ASP A 507 0.68 -33.19 -27.95
CA ASP A 507 0.93 -33.15 -29.40
C ASP A 507 -0.28 -33.58 -30.25
N ASP A 508 -1.34 -34.07 -29.61
CA ASP A 508 -2.54 -34.47 -30.30
C ASP A 508 -3.28 -33.25 -30.89
N LYS A 509 -3.89 -33.47 -32.05
CA LYS A 509 -4.54 -32.41 -32.83
C LYS A 509 -5.63 -31.67 -32.03
N THR A 510 -6.32 -32.36 -31.13
CA THR A 510 -7.40 -31.78 -30.33
C THR A 510 -6.84 -30.81 -29.30
N SER A 511 -5.80 -31.21 -28.57
CA SER A 511 -5.11 -30.35 -27.59
C SER A 511 -4.42 -29.15 -28.25
N LEU A 512 -3.78 -29.33 -29.40
CA LEU A 512 -3.14 -28.22 -30.13
C LEU A 512 -4.15 -27.19 -30.62
N ASN A 513 -5.30 -27.65 -31.14
CA ASN A 513 -6.40 -26.77 -31.51
C ASN A 513 -6.96 -26.03 -30.29
N LEU A 514 -7.14 -26.74 -29.17
CA LEU A 514 -7.60 -26.14 -27.92
C LEU A 514 -6.67 -25.03 -27.45
N VAL A 515 -5.35 -25.26 -27.42
CA VAL A 515 -4.36 -24.25 -27.02
C VAL A 515 -4.40 -23.02 -27.94
N SER A 516 -4.61 -23.23 -29.24
CA SER A 516 -4.70 -22.13 -30.22
C SER A 516 -5.89 -21.19 -30.01
N VAL A 517 -6.93 -21.65 -29.30
CA VAL A 517 -8.14 -20.89 -29.00
C VAL A 517 -8.17 -20.43 -27.55
N LEU A 518 -7.90 -21.34 -26.60
CA LEU A 518 -7.86 -21.04 -25.17
C LEU A 518 -6.78 -20.01 -24.80
N LEU A 519 -5.70 -19.97 -25.60
CA LEU A 519 -4.55 -19.08 -25.46
C LEU A 519 -4.02 -19.00 -24.01
N PRO A 520 -3.69 -20.15 -23.38
CA PRO A 520 -3.22 -20.17 -22.00
C PRO A 520 -1.85 -19.48 -21.89
N THR A 521 -1.73 -18.50 -20.99
CA THR A 521 -0.45 -17.88 -20.61
C THR A 521 -0.13 -18.20 -19.16
N ILE A 522 1.10 -18.64 -18.89
CA ILE A 522 1.61 -18.90 -17.54
C ILE A 522 2.75 -17.94 -17.28
N GLU A 523 2.57 -17.05 -16.29
CA GLU A 523 3.49 -15.95 -16.02
C GLU A 523 3.94 -15.96 -14.56
N PHE A 524 5.22 -15.66 -14.33
CA PHE A 524 5.75 -15.47 -12.98
C PHE A 524 5.16 -14.19 -12.36
N VAL A 525 4.74 -14.27 -11.10
CA VAL A 525 4.16 -13.14 -10.35
C VAL A 525 5.13 -12.64 -9.29
N ASP A 526 5.54 -13.51 -8.35
CA ASP A 526 6.42 -13.14 -7.23
C ASP A 526 7.00 -14.40 -6.55
N VAL A 527 8.00 -14.21 -5.67
CA VAL A 527 8.46 -15.23 -4.71
C VAL A 527 8.02 -14.85 -3.30
N TRP A 528 7.32 -15.75 -2.59
CA TRP A 528 6.76 -15.44 -1.28
C TRP A 528 6.94 -16.59 -0.27
N GLY A 529 6.78 -16.29 1.02
CA GLY A 529 6.93 -17.25 2.12
C GLY A 529 8.35 -17.31 2.72
N ASN A 530 8.43 -17.85 3.95
CA ASN A 530 9.72 -18.10 4.64
C ASN A 530 10.51 -19.23 3.96
N ASN A 531 9.80 -20.27 3.50
CA ASN A 531 10.31 -21.21 2.51
C ASN A 531 9.85 -20.68 1.14
N PRO A 532 10.76 -20.21 0.28
CA PRO A 532 10.36 -19.41 -0.89
C PRO A 532 9.61 -20.25 -1.91
N TYR A 533 8.38 -19.84 -2.22
CA TYR A 533 7.57 -20.39 -3.29
C TYR A 533 7.57 -19.45 -4.49
N GLY A 534 7.84 -19.99 -5.67
CA GLY A 534 7.67 -19.28 -6.94
C GLY A 534 6.20 -19.30 -7.36
N LYS A 535 5.56 -18.14 -7.33
CA LYS A 535 4.15 -18.00 -7.67
C LYS A 535 3.98 -17.71 -9.17
N TYR A 536 3.25 -18.57 -9.86
CA TYR A 536 2.92 -18.45 -11.28
C TYR A 536 1.42 -18.33 -11.48
N ARG A 537 1.01 -17.54 -12.46
CA ARG A 537 -0.39 -17.28 -12.78
C ARG A 537 -0.72 -17.79 -14.17
N LEU A 538 -1.70 -18.68 -14.25
CA LEU A 538 -2.37 -19.05 -15.48
C LEU A 538 -3.47 -18.04 -15.80
N ASN A 539 -3.44 -17.50 -17.00
CA ASN A 539 -4.53 -16.75 -17.61
C ASN A 539 -5.02 -17.46 -18.87
N THR A 540 -6.32 -17.42 -19.12
CA THR A 540 -6.95 -17.90 -20.37
C THR A 540 -7.82 -16.79 -20.95
N GLN A 541 -8.07 -16.81 -22.25
CA GLN A 541 -8.78 -15.70 -22.93
C GLN A 541 -10.18 -16.04 -23.40
N GLU A 542 -10.43 -17.30 -23.75
CA GLU A 542 -11.64 -17.69 -24.49
C GLU A 542 -12.46 -18.75 -23.74
N GLU A 543 -13.77 -18.69 -23.92
CA GLU A 543 -14.71 -19.74 -23.53
C GLU A 543 -14.64 -20.90 -24.53
N ILE A 544 -14.71 -22.15 -24.05
CA ILE A 544 -14.62 -23.32 -24.92
C ILE A 544 -15.97 -24.05 -24.96
N PRO A 545 -16.77 -23.85 -26.02
CA PRO A 545 -18.06 -24.50 -26.14
C PRO A 545 -17.92 -26.01 -26.34
N GLY A 546 -18.76 -26.81 -25.68
CA GLY A 546 -18.78 -28.26 -25.85
C GLY A 546 -19.76 -28.99 -24.95
N VAL A 547 -19.62 -30.31 -24.88
CA VAL A 547 -20.57 -31.21 -24.21
C VAL A 547 -20.19 -31.61 -22.77
N GLY A 548 -19.13 -31.02 -22.23
CA GLY A 548 -18.56 -31.43 -20.94
C GLY A 548 -17.31 -32.32 -21.08
N ASP A 549 -16.81 -32.52 -22.30
CA ASP A 549 -15.57 -33.26 -22.53
C ASP A 549 -14.40 -32.61 -21.78
N ILE A 550 -13.55 -33.45 -21.18
CA ILE A 550 -12.33 -33.03 -20.48
C ILE A 550 -11.14 -33.28 -21.41
N ILE A 551 -10.42 -32.20 -21.75
CA ILE A 551 -9.24 -32.25 -22.62
C ILE A 551 -8.01 -31.91 -21.76
N PRO A 552 -7.07 -32.85 -21.56
CA PRO A 552 -5.88 -32.64 -20.74
C PRO A 552 -4.75 -31.95 -21.53
N LEU A 553 -4.34 -30.77 -21.09
CA LEU A 553 -3.15 -30.07 -21.57
C LEU A 553 -1.98 -30.35 -20.62
N LYS A 554 -1.00 -31.12 -21.08
CA LYS A 554 0.18 -31.49 -20.28
C LYS A 554 1.32 -30.52 -20.56
N TYR A 555 1.86 -29.93 -19.52
CA TYR A 555 3.03 -29.07 -19.56
C TYR A 555 4.18 -29.74 -18.80
N MET A 556 5.36 -29.74 -19.40
CA MET A 556 6.60 -30.00 -18.68
C MET A 556 7.09 -28.70 -18.08
N VAL A 557 7.20 -28.66 -16.75
CA VAL A 557 7.80 -27.55 -16.03
C VAL A 557 9.23 -27.91 -15.68
N LYS A 558 10.20 -27.10 -16.09
CA LYS A 558 11.63 -27.36 -15.86
C LYS A 558 12.27 -26.21 -15.09
N ALA A 559 12.96 -26.53 -14.01
CA ALA A 559 13.84 -25.58 -13.33
C ALA A 559 15.23 -25.61 -13.98
N PRO A 560 15.81 -24.46 -14.38
CA PRO A 560 17.12 -24.39 -15.04
C PRO A 560 18.30 -24.58 -14.06
N VAL A 561 18.36 -25.75 -13.40
CA VAL A 561 19.44 -26.12 -12.47
C VAL A 561 20.64 -26.62 -13.28
N LEU A 562 21.76 -25.89 -13.19
CA LEU A 562 23.01 -26.23 -13.89
C LEU A 562 23.84 -27.19 -13.02
N LYS A 563 24.37 -28.27 -13.62
CA LYS A 563 25.26 -29.28 -12.98
C LYS A 563 24.57 -30.11 -11.88
N THR A 564 23.60 -30.91 -12.27
CA THR A 564 23.05 -31.99 -11.43
C THR A 564 23.26 -33.34 -12.11
N GLU A 565 23.52 -34.38 -11.33
CA GLU A 565 23.57 -35.77 -11.81
C GLU A 565 22.17 -36.34 -12.09
N HIS A 566 21.12 -35.68 -11.55
CA HIS A 566 19.72 -36.10 -11.59
C HIS A 566 18.80 -34.98 -12.12
N PRO A 567 18.93 -34.57 -13.39
CA PRO A 567 18.10 -33.52 -13.97
C PRO A 567 16.60 -33.83 -13.91
N GLU A 568 16.22 -35.10 -13.91
CA GLU A 568 14.83 -35.57 -13.82
C GLU A 568 14.10 -35.15 -12.54
N LEU A 569 14.82 -34.82 -11.46
CA LEU A 569 14.22 -34.35 -10.21
C LEU A 569 13.69 -32.92 -10.32
N PHE A 570 14.16 -32.16 -11.32
CA PHE A 570 13.83 -30.75 -11.54
C PHE A 570 12.84 -30.54 -12.69
N GLU A 571 12.25 -31.64 -13.16
CA GLU A 571 11.22 -31.67 -14.18
C GLU A 571 9.92 -32.23 -13.58
N ILE A 572 8.81 -31.51 -13.74
CA ILE A 572 7.50 -31.99 -13.27
C ILE A 572 6.45 -31.81 -14.36
N VAL A 573 5.58 -32.81 -14.51
CA VAL A 573 4.44 -32.75 -15.42
C VAL A 573 3.26 -32.09 -14.69
N PHE A 574 2.87 -30.92 -15.17
CA PHE A 574 1.70 -30.17 -14.74
C PHE A 574 0.58 -30.36 -15.75
N THR A 575 -0.59 -30.84 -15.33
CA THR A 575 -1.71 -31.11 -16.24
C THR A 575 -2.85 -30.13 -16.00
N ILE A 576 -3.26 -29.42 -17.04
CA ILE A 576 -4.44 -28.55 -17.04
C ILE A 576 -5.58 -29.30 -17.75
N ASN A 577 -6.57 -29.75 -16.99
CA ASN A 577 -7.76 -30.41 -17.49
C ASN A 577 -8.84 -29.38 -17.79
N VAL A 578 -9.04 -29.12 -19.08
CA VAL A 578 -10.02 -28.16 -19.58
C VAL A 578 -11.33 -28.86 -19.84
N LYS A 579 -12.36 -28.57 -19.04
CA LYS A 579 -13.71 -29.07 -19.26
C LYS A 579 -14.48 -28.10 -20.16
N THR A 580 -14.93 -28.58 -21.31
CA THR A 580 -15.77 -27.78 -22.23
C THR A 580 -17.13 -27.47 -21.63
N TYR A 581 -17.77 -26.38 -22.06
CA TYR A 581 -19.01 -25.87 -21.48
C TYR A 581 -20.13 -25.69 -22.51
N GLY A 582 -21.38 -25.99 -22.15
CA GLY A 582 -22.54 -25.34 -22.78
C GLY A 582 -23.71 -26.22 -23.23
N ILE A 583 -23.50 -27.47 -23.68
CA ILE A 583 -24.59 -28.30 -24.26
C ILE A 583 -24.62 -29.75 -23.76
N GLY A 584 -25.80 -30.36 -23.67
CA GLY A 584 -25.95 -31.77 -23.32
C GLY A 584 -26.34 -32.05 -21.86
N SER A 585 -26.42 -33.34 -21.52
CA SER A 585 -27.03 -33.81 -20.26
C SER A 585 -26.25 -33.44 -18.99
N GLU A 586 -24.99 -33.03 -19.12
CA GLU A 586 -24.17 -32.58 -17.99
C GLU A 586 -24.55 -31.17 -17.50
N PHE A 587 -25.32 -30.40 -18.26
CA PHE A 587 -25.67 -29.02 -17.95
C PHE A 587 -27.18 -28.90 -17.64
N PRO A 588 -27.59 -28.77 -16.36
CA PRO A 588 -28.99 -28.78 -15.94
C PRO A 588 -29.86 -27.72 -16.62
N ASP A 589 -29.31 -26.52 -16.86
CA ASP A 589 -30.06 -25.41 -17.46
C ASP A 589 -30.35 -25.66 -18.95
N TRP A 590 -29.41 -26.28 -19.67
CA TRP A 590 -29.62 -26.70 -21.05
C TRP A 590 -30.71 -27.79 -21.12
N VAL A 591 -30.64 -28.79 -20.24
CA VAL A 591 -31.62 -29.88 -20.15
C VAL A 591 -33.01 -29.33 -19.86
N LYS A 592 -33.13 -28.43 -18.87
CA LYS A 592 -34.39 -27.78 -18.51
C LYS A 592 -34.97 -27.00 -19.69
N ALA A 593 -34.18 -26.18 -20.36
CA ALA A 593 -34.64 -25.38 -21.50
C ALA A 593 -35.07 -26.26 -22.70
N TYR A 594 -34.37 -27.36 -22.95
CA TYR A 594 -34.73 -28.35 -23.96
C TYR A 594 -36.05 -29.07 -23.64
N GLU A 595 -36.24 -29.52 -22.40
CA GLU A 595 -37.49 -30.15 -21.96
C GLU A 595 -38.68 -29.17 -22.00
N GLU A 596 -38.46 -27.89 -21.67
CA GLU A 596 -39.47 -26.85 -21.82
C GLU A 596 -39.86 -26.61 -23.30
N CYS A 597 -38.91 -26.66 -24.23
CA CYS A 597 -39.22 -26.63 -25.67
C CYS A 597 -40.11 -27.81 -26.08
N LYS A 598 -39.74 -29.03 -25.66
CA LYS A 598 -40.54 -30.24 -25.91
C LYS A 598 -41.94 -30.14 -25.33
N TYR A 599 -42.05 -29.64 -24.10
CA TYR A 599 -43.32 -29.45 -23.42
C TYR A 599 -44.23 -28.50 -24.19
N ILE A 600 -43.71 -27.37 -24.68
CA ILE A 600 -44.52 -26.41 -25.44
C ILE A 600 -44.98 -27.00 -26.77
N ILE A 601 -44.08 -27.66 -27.51
CA ILE A 601 -44.42 -28.31 -28.78
C ILE A 601 -45.51 -29.36 -28.57
N THR A 602 -45.40 -30.18 -27.53
CA THR A 602 -46.31 -31.31 -27.30
C THR A 602 -47.71 -30.85 -26.84
N ASN A 603 -47.78 -29.80 -26.01
CA ASN A 603 -49.02 -29.44 -25.33
C ASN A 603 -49.75 -28.24 -25.94
N TYR A 604 -49.05 -27.35 -26.65
CA TYR A 604 -49.62 -26.08 -27.12
C TYR A 604 -49.57 -25.89 -28.63
N VAL A 605 -48.82 -26.73 -29.37
CA VAL A 605 -48.85 -26.71 -30.84
C VAL A 605 -49.93 -27.68 -31.35
N PRO A 606 -50.79 -27.28 -32.30
CA PRO A 606 -51.82 -28.17 -32.84
C PRO A 606 -51.24 -29.45 -33.46
N ALA A 607 -51.90 -30.57 -33.21
CA ALA A 607 -51.51 -31.88 -33.74
C ALA A 607 -51.49 -31.87 -35.28
N GLY A 608 -50.41 -32.40 -35.88
CA GLY A 608 -50.22 -32.45 -37.33
C GLY A 608 -48.82 -32.03 -37.76
N GLU A 609 -48.71 -31.52 -39.00
CA GLU A 609 -47.45 -31.11 -39.64
C GLU A 609 -46.63 -30.04 -38.86
N PRO A 610 -47.23 -29.02 -38.20
CA PRO A 610 -46.49 -28.01 -37.46
C PRO A 610 -45.78 -28.57 -36.22
N THR A 611 -46.44 -29.49 -35.51
CA THR A 611 -45.84 -30.20 -34.36
C THR A 611 -44.66 -31.04 -34.83
N LYS A 612 -44.79 -31.80 -35.93
CA LYS A 612 -43.69 -32.59 -36.50
C LYS A 612 -42.49 -31.73 -36.92
N ARG A 613 -42.71 -30.65 -37.67
CA ARG A 613 -41.64 -29.75 -38.12
C ARG A 613 -40.91 -29.05 -36.97
N LEU A 614 -41.63 -28.64 -35.92
CA LEU A 614 -41.01 -28.01 -34.75
C LEU A 614 -40.24 -29.02 -33.89
N THR A 615 -40.72 -30.26 -33.76
CA THR A 615 -39.96 -31.34 -33.13
C THR A 615 -38.69 -31.65 -33.92
N GLU A 616 -38.77 -31.78 -35.25
CA GLU A 616 -37.60 -32.01 -36.10
C GLU A 616 -36.58 -30.87 -36.02
N LEU A 617 -37.05 -29.62 -35.98
CA LEU A 617 -36.19 -28.45 -35.79
C LEU A 617 -35.47 -28.47 -34.44
N LEU A 618 -36.21 -28.73 -33.36
CA LEU A 618 -35.64 -28.84 -32.02
C LEU A 618 -34.59 -29.96 -31.96
N GLU A 619 -34.91 -31.15 -32.49
CA GLU A 619 -34.03 -32.31 -32.48
C GLU A 619 -32.79 -32.10 -33.37
N LYS A 620 -32.92 -31.41 -34.51
CA LYS A 620 -31.79 -31.06 -35.40
C LYS A 620 -30.87 -30.00 -34.80
N ARG A 621 -31.42 -29.09 -33.99
CA ARG A 621 -30.68 -27.96 -33.42
C ARG A 621 -30.20 -28.18 -31.98
N LYS A 622 -30.60 -29.30 -31.35
CA LYS A 622 -30.34 -29.51 -29.93
C LYS A 622 -28.85 -29.42 -29.57
N MET A 623 -28.00 -30.09 -30.33
CA MET A 623 -26.56 -30.14 -30.11
C MET A 623 -25.81 -28.88 -30.62
N THR A 624 -26.50 -27.84 -31.06
CA THR A 624 -25.90 -26.61 -31.61
C THR A 624 -26.28 -25.35 -30.85
N LEU A 625 -27.23 -25.42 -29.92
CA LEU A 625 -27.69 -24.27 -29.14
C LEU A 625 -27.37 -24.52 -27.67
N GLY A 626 -26.62 -23.62 -27.04
CA GLY A 626 -26.44 -23.59 -25.57
C GLY A 626 -27.74 -23.30 -24.82
N ALA A 627 -27.71 -23.28 -23.48
CA ALA A 627 -28.91 -23.09 -22.66
C ALA A 627 -29.70 -21.82 -23.04
N GLU A 628 -29.02 -20.71 -23.30
CA GLU A 628 -29.65 -19.45 -23.72
C GLU A 628 -30.28 -19.55 -25.12
N GLY A 629 -29.59 -20.19 -26.07
CA GLY A 629 -30.12 -20.47 -27.40
C GLY A 629 -31.36 -21.37 -27.34
N MET A 630 -31.42 -22.31 -26.39
CA MET A 630 -32.61 -23.12 -26.14
C MET A 630 -33.75 -22.31 -25.54
N VAL A 631 -33.49 -21.39 -24.62
CA VAL A 631 -34.51 -20.51 -24.06
C VAL A 631 -35.09 -19.57 -25.12
N GLU A 632 -34.27 -19.07 -26.04
CA GLU A 632 -34.75 -18.25 -27.15
C GLU A 632 -35.57 -19.09 -28.16
N LEU A 633 -35.10 -20.30 -28.49
CA LEU A 633 -35.86 -21.24 -29.31
C LEU A 633 -37.23 -21.55 -28.68
N ARG A 634 -37.28 -21.78 -27.36
CA ARG A 634 -38.50 -21.96 -26.57
C ARG A 634 -39.46 -20.79 -26.71
N ASN A 635 -38.97 -19.56 -26.52
CA ASN A 635 -39.80 -18.34 -26.61
C ASN A 635 -40.40 -18.17 -28.02
N ARG A 636 -39.65 -18.55 -29.06
CA ARG A 636 -40.12 -18.51 -30.45
C ARG A 636 -41.15 -19.60 -30.75
N ILE A 637 -40.92 -20.82 -30.29
CA ILE A 637 -41.90 -21.91 -30.34
C ILE A 637 -43.20 -21.48 -29.64
N TRP A 638 -43.11 -20.84 -28.47
CA TRP A 638 -44.26 -20.33 -27.73
C TRP A 638 -45.05 -19.28 -28.53
N LYS A 639 -44.35 -18.31 -29.14
CA LYS A 639 -44.98 -17.28 -29.97
C LYS A 639 -45.67 -17.88 -31.19
N ILE A 640 -45.08 -18.94 -31.77
CA ILE A 640 -45.67 -19.67 -32.90
C ILE A 640 -46.92 -20.43 -32.45
N ALA A 641 -46.84 -21.18 -31.34
CA ALA A 641 -47.98 -21.86 -30.75
C ALA A 641 -49.13 -20.87 -30.48
N SER A 642 -48.82 -19.73 -29.86
CA SER A 642 -49.78 -18.65 -29.59
C SER A 642 -50.41 -18.10 -30.88
N ASN A 643 -49.62 -17.84 -31.92
CA ASN A 643 -50.14 -17.33 -33.20
C ASN A 643 -50.99 -18.36 -33.94
N LEU A 644 -50.65 -19.65 -33.85
CA LEU A 644 -51.42 -20.75 -34.43
C LEU A 644 -52.77 -20.94 -33.70
N ILE A 645 -52.82 -20.67 -32.40
CA ILE A 645 -54.04 -20.70 -31.59
C ILE A 645 -54.94 -19.48 -31.89
N LEU A 646 -54.35 -18.31 -32.13
CA LEU A 646 -55.08 -17.04 -32.31
C LEU A 646 -55.54 -16.77 -33.75
N ALA A 647 -55.05 -17.51 -34.75
CA ALA A 647 -55.47 -17.37 -36.15
C ALA A 647 -56.59 -18.35 -36.49
N GLU A 648 -57.77 -17.83 -36.86
CA GLU A 648 -58.90 -18.63 -37.36
C GLU A 648 -58.56 -19.33 -38.69
N GLY A 649 -58.11 -20.59 -38.61
CA GLY A 649 -58.23 -21.59 -39.68
C GLY A 649 -57.33 -21.43 -40.91
N ALA A 650 -56.56 -22.48 -41.22
CA ALA A 650 -55.91 -22.83 -42.51
C ALA A 650 -55.00 -21.82 -43.25
N GLU A 651 -55.08 -20.50 -43.06
CA GLU A 651 -54.18 -19.53 -43.71
C GLU A 651 -52.81 -19.38 -43.03
N GLY A 652 -52.68 -19.80 -41.76
CA GLY A 652 -51.41 -19.82 -41.03
C GLY A 652 -50.34 -20.74 -41.64
N TYR A 653 -50.73 -21.69 -42.52
CA TYR A 653 -49.77 -22.58 -43.20
C TYR A 653 -48.94 -21.89 -44.28
N LYS A 654 -49.43 -20.83 -44.92
CA LYS A 654 -48.66 -20.10 -45.94
C LYS A 654 -47.51 -19.26 -45.35
N SER A 655 -47.53 -19.01 -44.04
CA SER A 655 -46.39 -18.44 -43.31
C SER A 655 -45.32 -19.47 -42.91
N VAL A 656 -45.61 -20.78 -42.94
CA VAL A 656 -44.68 -21.83 -42.49
C VAL A 656 -43.64 -22.18 -43.56
N ASP A 657 -43.98 -22.12 -44.86
CA ASP A 657 -43.01 -22.33 -45.95
C ASP A 657 -42.07 -21.14 -46.15
N ARG A 658 -42.53 -19.91 -45.91
CA ARG A 658 -41.62 -18.73 -45.81
C ARG A 658 -40.70 -18.83 -44.59
N TRP A 659 -41.08 -19.63 -43.60
CA TRP A 659 -40.38 -19.75 -42.33
C TRP A 659 -39.32 -20.86 -42.32
N ALA A 660 -39.52 -21.96 -43.06
CA ALA A 660 -38.47 -22.97 -43.27
C ALA A 660 -37.24 -22.39 -43.97
N THR A 661 -37.44 -21.51 -44.96
CA THR A 661 -36.36 -20.73 -45.59
C THR A 661 -35.76 -19.69 -44.64
N ALA A 662 -36.59 -19.04 -43.80
CA ALA A 662 -36.11 -18.08 -42.80
C ALA A 662 -35.28 -18.73 -41.67
N ILE A 663 -35.43 -20.02 -41.40
CA ILE A 663 -34.62 -20.77 -40.42
C ILE A 663 -33.19 -21.01 -40.92
N GLU A 664 -32.99 -21.22 -42.23
CA GLU A 664 -31.65 -21.24 -42.82
C GLU A 664 -31.01 -19.84 -42.77
N THR A 665 -31.80 -18.79 -42.99
CA THR A 665 -31.42 -17.37 -42.76
C THR A 665 -31.20 -17.05 -41.26
N THR A 666 -31.74 -17.85 -40.34
CA THR A 666 -31.61 -17.63 -38.87
C THR A 666 -30.26 -18.13 -38.34
N LEU A 667 -29.50 -18.92 -39.11
CA LEU A 667 -28.11 -19.22 -38.77
C LEU A 667 -27.13 -18.14 -39.23
N GLU A 668 -27.55 -17.22 -40.09
CA GLU A 668 -26.83 -15.98 -40.37
C GLU A 668 -26.88 -15.01 -39.19
N TRP A 669 -27.42 -15.37 -38.01
CA TRP A 669 -27.47 -14.49 -36.82
C TRP A 669 -26.10 -14.07 -36.27
N THR A 670 -25.01 -14.71 -36.67
CA THR A 670 -23.65 -14.19 -36.49
C THR A 670 -23.47 -12.83 -37.18
N GLU A 671 -24.21 -12.59 -38.26
CA GLU A 671 -24.34 -11.31 -38.98
C GLU A 671 -25.10 -10.26 -38.14
N TRP A 672 -25.95 -10.64 -37.18
CA TRP A 672 -26.70 -9.70 -36.33
C TRP A 672 -25.92 -9.15 -35.13
N ALA A 673 -24.98 -9.92 -34.58
CA ALA A 673 -24.01 -9.41 -33.61
C ALA A 673 -23.05 -8.40 -34.28
N GLY A 674 -22.71 -8.66 -35.54
CA GLY A 674 -22.08 -7.71 -36.46
C GLY A 674 -22.94 -6.46 -36.68
N ASP A 675 -24.23 -6.59 -36.98
CA ASP A 675 -25.13 -5.45 -37.24
C ASP A 675 -25.41 -4.59 -35.99
N ILE A 676 -25.43 -5.13 -34.77
CA ILE A 676 -25.62 -4.33 -33.54
C ILE A 676 -24.34 -3.56 -33.20
N ALA A 677 -23.17 -4.20 -33.33
CA ALA A 677 -21.88 -3.54 -33.17
C ALA A 677 -21.64 -2.50 -34.28
N PHE A 678 -21.97 -2.83 -35.54
CA PHE A 678 -21.87 -1.97 -36.72
C PHE A 678 -22.88 -0.81 -36.70
N SER A 679 -24.12 -1.04 -36.25
CA SER A 679 -25.14 0.01 -36.09
C SER A 679 -24.82 0.95 -34.93
N ALA A 680 -24.31 0.43 -33.81
CA ALA A 680 -23.84 1.24 -32.69
C ALA A 680 -22.58 2.08 -33.07
N LEU A 681 -21.64 1.49 -33.83
CA LEU A 681 -20.47 2.18 -34.35
C LEU A 681 -20.81 3.25 -35.40
N MET A 682 -21.72 2.95 -36.34
CA MET A 682 -22.08 3.88 -37.42
C MET A 682 -22.96 5.02 -36.92
N ALA A 683 -23.82 4.79 -35.93
CA ALA A 683 -24.54 5.84 -35.21
C ALA A 683 -23.58 6.85 -34.54
N TYR A 684 -22.44 6.35 -34.04
CA TYR A 684 -21.37 7.17 -33.45
C TYR A 684 -20.52 7.88 -34.53
N ALA A 685 -20.09 7.19 -35.58
CA ALA A 685 -19.21 7.75 -36.62
C ALA A 685 -19.88 8.78 -37.54
N THR A 686 -21.20 8.67 -37.75
CA THR A 686 -22.00 9.57 -38.60
C THR A 686 -22.68 10.70 -37.83
N GLY A 687 -22.71 10.64 -36.49
CA GLY A 687 -23.32 11.63 -35.61
C GLY A 687 -24.84 11.50 -35.57
N GLY A 688 -25.36 10.66 -34.68
CA GLY A 688 -26.79 10.61 -34.35
C GLY A 688 -27.33 12.01 -33.98
N LEU A 689 -28.55 12.43 -34.32
CA LEU A 689 -29.77 11.76 -34.78
C LEU A 689 -30.61 12.82 -35.52
N ALA A 690 -31.28 12.47 -36.63
CA ALA A 690 -32.57 13.04 -37.01
C ALA A 690 -33.24 12.23 -38.14
N ALA A 691 -34.53 11.90 -37.94
CA ALA A 691 -35.52 11.42 -38.91
C ALA A 691 -35.40 9.97 -39.43
N GLY A 692 -36.10 9.04 -38.75
CA GLY A 692 -37.33 8.42 -39.26
C GLY A 692 -37.38 7.71 -40.63
N GLY A 693 -36.29 7.52 -41.34
CA GLY A 693 -36.34 6.83 -42.65
C GLY A 693 -34.99 6.57 -43.34
N LEU A 694 -33.91 7.27 -42.97
CA LEU A 694 -32.63 7.15 -43.66
C LEU A 694 -31.69 6.03 -43.17
N LEU A 695 -31.94 5.46 -41.98
CA LEU A 695 -31.19 4.32 -41.44
C LEU A 695 -31.36 3.04 -42.28
N ALA A 696 -32.51 2.87 -42.94
CA ALA A 696 -32.76 1.75 -43.84
C ALA A 696 -31.97 1.84 -45.15
N THR A 697 -31.67 3.05 -45.64
CA THR A 697 -30.97 3.28 -46.92
C THR A 697 -29.46 3.10 -46.84
N GLY A 698 -28.81 3.52 -45.74
CA GLY A 698 -27.35 3.42 -45.60
C GLY A 698 -26.86 1.99 -45.34
N ALA A 699 -27.49 1.28 -44.40
CA ALA A 699 -27.26 -0.14 -44.17
C ALA A 699 -27.69 -0.99 -45.38
N GLY A 700 -28.80 -0.61 -46.04
CA GLY A 700 -29.30 -1.26 -47.26
C GLY A 700 -28.35 -1.14 -48.45
N MET A 701 -27.62 -0.04 -48.60
CA MET A 701 -26.62 0.13 -49.67
C MET A 701 -25.34 -0.69 -49.43
N VAL A 702 -24.87 -0.76 -48.17
CA VAL A 702 -23.72 -1.59 -47.78
C VAL A 702 -24.06 -3.08 -47.94
N LYS A 703 -25.24 -3.48 -47.43
CA LYS A 703 -25.80 -4.82 -47.61
C LYS A 703 -26.01 -5.15 -49.10
N GLY A 704 -26.49 -4.20 -49.90
CA GLY A 704 -26.67 -4.35 -51.34
C GLY A 704 -25.37 -4.63 -52.11
N GLY A 705 -24.28 -3.93 -51.78
CA GLY A 705 -22.97 -4.14 -52.41
C GLY A 705 -22.33 -5.49 -52.04
N MET A 706 -22.48 -5.93 -50.78
CA MET A 706 -22.02 -7.26 -50.34
C MET A 706 -22.86 -8.39 -50.95
N ILE A 707 -24.18 -8.20 -51.06
CA ILE A 707 -25.09 -9.15 -51.71
C ILE A 707 -24.79 -9.26 -53.22
N GLU A 708 -24.43 -8.17 -53.92
CA GLU A 708 -23.99 -8.24 -55.32
C GLU A 708 -22.70 -9.04 -55.50
N ALA A 709 -21.71 -8.86 -54.61
CA ALA A 709 -20.45 -9.62 -54.66
C ALA A 709 -20.66 -11.11 -54.34
N LEU A 710 -21.50 -11.43 -53.37
CA LEU A 710 -21.85 -12.79 -52.98
C LEU A 710 -22.71 -13.50 -54.06
N ASN A 711 -23.69 -12.81 -54.64
CA ASN A 711 -24.52 -13.37 -55.70
C ASN A 711 -23.72 -13.70 -56.97
N LEU A 712 -22.69 -12.90 -57.29
CA LEU A 712 -21.83 -13.15 -58.43
C LEU A 712 -20.96 -14.40 -58.22
N TYR A 713 -20.47 -14.62 -57.00
CA TYR A 713 -19.66 -15.78 -56.62
C TYR A 713 -20.49 -17.07 -56.48
N ILE A 714 -21.70 -16.98 -55.93
CA ILE A 714 -22.54 -18.15 -55.60
C ILE A 714 -23.36 -18.62 -56.81
N TYR A 715 -23.89 -17.72 -57.64
CA TYR A 715 -24.85 -18.08 -58.71
C TYR A 715 -24.28 -18.03 -60.13
N LYS A 716 -23.03 -17.61 -60.33
CA LYS A 716 -22.34 -17.68 -61.64
C LYS A 716 -21.06 -18.53 -61.53
N PRO A 717 -21.18 -19.86 -61.59
CA PRO A 717 -20.05 -20.79 -61.35
C PRO A 717 -18.91 -20.69 -62.39
N ASN A 718 -19.10 -19.97 -63.51
CA ASN A 718 -18.09 -19.75 -64.55
C ASN A 718 -17.59 -18.30 -64.61
N ALA A 719 -18.03 -17.41 -63.71
CA ALA A 719 -17.51 -16.05 -63.65
C ALA A 719 -16.08 -16.09 -63.08
N THR A 720 -15.13 -15.55 -63.84
CA THR A 720 -13.71 -15.55 -63.45
C THR A 720 -13.37 -14.32 -62.62
N LEU A 721 -12.20 -14.34 -61.97
CA LEU A 721 -11.67 -13.19 -61.23
C LEU A 721 -11.60 -11.93 -62.12
N ASP A 722 -11.35 -12.12 -63.43
CA ASP A 722 -11.27 -11.06 -64.45
C ASP A 722 -12.64 -10.44 -64.78
N ASP A 723 -13.72 -11.22 -64.78
CA ASP A 723 -15.09 -10.70 -65.01
C ASP A 723 -15.58 -9.82 -63.86
N PHE A 724 -15.22 -10.18 -62.62
CA PHE A 724 -15.48 -9.37 -61.44
C PHE A 724 -14.55 -8.15 -61.38
N TRP A 725 -13.28 -8.33 -61.74
CA TRP A 725 -12.30 -7.26 -61.86
C TRP A 725 -12.75 -6.22 -62.88
N ASP A 726 -13.25 -6.58 -64.06
CA ASP A 726 -13.74 -5.61 -65.07
C ASP A 726 -14.94 -4.78 -64.59
N ILE A 727 -15.89 -5.40 -63.85
CA ILE A 727 -17.07 -4.71 -63.29
C ILE A 727 -16.66 -3.67 -62.22
N GLN A 728 -15.66 -4.00 -61.40
CA GLN A 728 -15.14 -3.09 -60.37
C GLN A 728 -14.14 -2.06 -60.93
N THR A 729 -13.38 -2.44 -61.96
CA THR A 729 -12.40 -1.59 -62.66
C THR A 729 -13.05 -0.44 -63.40
N GLN A 730 -14.25 -0.66 -63.98
CA GLN A 730 -15.04 0.41 -64.61
C GLN A 730 -15.67 1.39 -63.60
N LYS A 731 -15.88 1.00 -62.34
CA LYS A 731 -16.59 1.83 -61.33
C LYS A 731 -15.67 2.61 -60.37
N PHE A 732 -14.53 2.04 -59.95
CA PHE A 732 -13.78 2.59 -58.79
C PHE A 732 -12.27 2.78 -58.99
N VAL A 733 -11.65 2.13 -59.99
CA VAL A 733 -10.18 2.11 -60.17
C VAL A 733 -9.55 3.43 -60.63
N PRO A 734 -10.15 4.26 -61.52
CA PRO A 734 -9.55 5.55 -61.89
C PRO A 734 -9.35 6.49 -60.69
N MET A 735 -10.17 6.32 -59.65
CA MET A 735 -10.14 7.11 -58.42
C MET A 735 -9.02 6.65 -57.45
N MET A 736 -8.81 5.33 -57.36
CA MET A 736 -7.84 4.67 -56.45
C MET A 736 -6.38 4.73 -56.95
N MET A 737 -6.15 4.67 -58.26
CA MET A 737 -4.78 4.72 -58.84
C MET A 737 -4.09 6.08 -58.64
N SER A 738 -4.83 7.13 -58.29
CA SER A 738 -4.26 8.43 -57.90
C SER A 738 -3.65 8.44 -56.48
N MET A 739 -4.11 7.53 -55.60
CA MET A 739 -3.67 7.44 -54.19
C MET A 739 -2.56 6.42 -53.96
N ALA A 740 -2.40 5.45 -54.87
CA ALA A 740 -1.54 4.28 -54.66
C ALA A 740 -0.04 4.48 -54.94
N LYS A 741 0.46 5.71 -55.07
CA LYS A 741 1.91 5.95 -54.94
C LYS A 741 2.30 6.04 -53.45
N GLY A 742 2.14 4.91 -52.74
CA GLY A 742 2.97 4.57 -51.56
C GLY A 742 2.37 4.68 -50.15
N ARG A 743 1.05 4.60 -49.92
CA ARG A 743 0.48 4.54 -48.55
C ARG A 743 -0.58 3.44 -48.37
N MET A 744 -0.66 2.84 -47.17
CA MET A 744 -1.72 1.89 -46.77
C MET A 744 -3.11 2.54 -46.84
N LEU A 745 -4.13 1.72 -47.16
CA LEU A 745 -5.53 2.13 -47.25
C LEU A 745 -6.03 2.56 -45.86
N SER A 746 -6.51 3.79 -45.68
CA SER A 746 -7.09 4.26 -44.41
C SER A 746 -8.36 5.07 -44.65
N ILE A 747 -9.28 5.03 -43.67
CA ILE A 747 -10.56 5.74 -43.77
C ILE A 747 -10.39 7.26 -43.87
N GLU A 748 -9.31 7.81 -43.30
CA GLU A 748 -8.97 9.24 -43.36
C GLU A 748 -8.57 9.66 -44.77
N ASN A 749 -7.80 8.83 -45.48
CA ASN A 749 -7.44 9.07 -46.88
C ASN A 749 -8.69 9.02 -47.76
N ILE A 750 -9.56 8.03 -47.57
CA ILE A 750 -10.80 7.91 -48.35
C ILE A 750 -11.74 9.11 -48.10
N LYS A 751 -11.87 9.57 -46.85
CA LYS A 751 -12.64 10.77 -46.46
C LYS A 751 -12.12 12.07 -47.11
N LEU A 752 -10.81 12.20 -47.34
CA LEU A 752 -10.23 13.35 -48.03
C LEU A 752 -10.71 13.47 -49.49
N ILE A 753 -11.08 12.34 -50.13
CA ILE A 753 -11.56 12.31 -51.52
C ILE A 753 -13.09 12.39 -51.60
N VAL A 754 -13.83 11.61 -50.81
CA VAL A 754 -15.31 11.60 -50.89
C VAL A 754 -15.97 12.76 -50.12
N GLY A 755 -15.17 13.63 -49.51
CA GLY A 755 -15.61 14.82 -48.80
C GLY A 755 -16.46 14.50 -47.57
N LYS A 756 -17.56 15.24 -47.37
CA LYS A 756 -18.44 15.08 -46.18
C LYS A 756 -19.29 13.80 -46.19
N ASN A 757 -19.26 13.00 -47.26
CA ASN A 757 -20.06 11.78 -47.37
C ASN A 757 -19.40 10.60 -46.66
N LYS A 758 -19.53 10.59 -45.33
CA LYS A 758 -18.94 9.60 -44.43
C LYS A 758 -19.42 8.17 -44.73
N VAL A 759 -20.67 8.00 -45.14
CA VAL A 759 -21.26 6.68 -45.42
C VAL A 759 -20.60 6.05 -46.64
N LEU A 760 -20.39 6.84 -47.70
CA LEU A 760 -19.69 6.39 -48.89
C LEU A 760 -18.22 6.05 -48.60
N ALA A 761 -17.55 6.82 -47.73
CA ALA A 761 -16.17 6.55 -47.32
C ALA A 761 -16.01 5.17 -46.66
N TRP A 762 -16.91 4.86 -45.73
CA TRP A 762 -16.90 3.57 -45.02
C TRP A 762 -17.28 2.40 -45.93
N THR A 763 -18.24 2.61 -46.82
CA THR A 763 -18.65 1.59 -47.80
C THR A 763 -17.48 1.20 -48.70
N ILE A 764 -16.71 2.18 -49.18
CA ILE A 764 -15.51 1.95 -50.00
C ILE A 764 -14.43 1.22 -49.19
N PHE A 765 -14.14 1.66 -47.97
CA PHE A 765 -13.13 1.03 -47.12
C PHE A 765 -13.42 -0.46 -46.82
N ILE A 766 -14.64 -0.74 -46.37
CA ILE A 766 -15.07 -2.10 -45.97
C ILE A 766 -15.08 -3.05 -47.17
N SER A 767 -15.56 -2.56 -48.32
CA SER A 767 -15.60 -3.37 -49.54
C SER A 767 -14.19 -3.72 -50.02
N CYS A 768 -13.24 -2.78 -49.94
CA CYS A 768 -11.86 -3.03 -50.34
C CYS A 768 -11.13 -3.98 -49.38
N GLU A 769 -11.30 -3.82 -48.06
CA GLU A 769 -10.71 -4.73 -47.06
C GLU A 769 -11.29 -6.14 -47.17
N PHE A 770 -12.62 -6.26 -47.27
CA PHE A 770 -13.27 -7.57 -47.41
C PHE A 770 -12.80 -8.33 -48.64
N LEU A 771 -12.70 -7.66 -49.78
CA LEU A 771 -12.21 -8.27 -51.01
C LEU A 771 -10.73 -8.66 -50.93
N TYR A 772 -9.91 -7.85 -50.25
CA TYR A 772 -8.51 -8.15 -50.00
C TYR A 772 -8.35 -9.40 -49.12
N HIS A 773 -9.08 -9.49 -48.01
CA HIS A 773 -9.04 -10.64 -47.11
C HIS A 773 -9.69 -11.89 -47.72
N LEU A 774 -10.71 -11.72 -48.55
CA LEU A 774 -11.33 -12.82 -49.30
C LEU A 774 -10.37 -13.41 -50.33
N TYR A 775 -9.61 -12.56 -51.00
CA TYR A 775 -8.55 -13.00 -51.91
C TYR A 775 -7.45 -13.80 -51.19
N GLN A 776 -7.06 -13.38 -49.99
CA GLN A 776 -6.01 -14.05 -49.22
C GLN A 776 -6.46 -15.35 -48.56
N THR A 777 -7.63 -15.36 -47.94
CA THR A 777 -8.09 -16.50 -47.12
C THR A 777 -8.88 -17.51 -47.92
N LYS A 778 -9.46 -17.11 -49.07
CA LYS A 778 -10.37 -17.91 -49.90
C LYS A 778 -11.60 -18.47 -49.15
N SER A 779 -11.90 -17.93 -47.96
CA SER A 779 -13.04 -18.28 -47.14
C SER A 779 -13.81 -17.01 -46.82
N VAL A 780 -15.08 -16.98 -47.22
CA VAL A 780 -16.00 -15.86 -46.97
C VAL A 780 -16.13 -15.57 -45.47
N TYR A 781 -16.13 -16.62 -44.66
CA TYR A 781 -16.21 -16.53 -43.20
C TYR A 781 -14.96 -15.89 -42.58
N GLU A 782 -13.77 -16.37 -42.93
CA GLU A 782 -12.51 -15.83 -42.38
C GLU A 782 -12.20 -14.41 -42.89
N ALA A 783 -12.53 -14.13 -44.15
CA ALA A 783 -12.44 -12.79 -44.71
C ALA A 783 -13.34 -11.79 -43.97
N GLY A 784 -14.57 -12.20 -43.63
CA GLY A 784 -15.50 -11.40 -42.83
C GLY A 784 -14.97 -11.14 -41.43
N LYS A 785 -14.40 -12.16 -40.78
CA LYS A 785 -13.80 -12.06 -39.44
C LYS A 785 -12.61 -11.10 -39.39
N LEU A 786 -11.68 -11.21 -40.35
CA LEU A 786 -10.50 -10.33 -40.44
C LEU A 786 -10.89 -8.89 -40.78
N THR A 787 -11.86 -8.70 -41.69
CA THR A 787 -12.38 -7.36 -42.01
C THR A 787 -13.02 -6.71 -40.79
N ALA A 788 -13.80 -7.46 -40.02
CA ALA A 788 -14.40 -6.98 -38.78
C ALA A 788 -13.34 -6.59 -37.73
N LYS A 789 -12.25 -7.38 -37.61
CA LYS A 789 -11.13 -7.08 -36.72
C LYS A 789 -10.41 -5.78 -37.10
N ASN A 790 -10.07 -5.59 -38.37
CA ASN A 790 -9.41 -4.37 -38.86
C ASN A 790 -10.30 -3.13 -38.69
N MET A 791 -11.63 -3.27 -38.83
CA MET A 791 -12.58 -2.21 -38.54
C MET A 791 -12.61 -1.81 -37.06
N VAL A 792 -12.49 -2.79 -36.14
CA VAL A 792 -12.43 -2.54 -34.69
C VAL A 792 -11.14 -1.80 -34.32
N GLU A 793 -10.01 -2.15 -34.91
CA GLU A 793 -8.70 -1.52 -34.65
C GLU A 793 -8.67 -0.05 -35.10
N GLU A 794 -9.17 0.27 -36.30
CA GLU A 794 -9.28 1.66 -36.80
C GLU A 794 -10.21 2.53 -35.93
N VAL A 795 -11.28 1.92 -35.40
CA VAL A 795 -12.22 2.61 -34.50
C VAL A 795 -11.63 2.76 -33.09
N MET A 796 -10.82 1.82 -32.62
CA MET A 796 -10.05 1.97 -31.38
C MET A 796 -9.02 3.10 -31.47
N VAL A 797 -8.33 3.26 -32.61
CA VAL A 797 -7.39 4.38 -32.81
C VAL A 797 -8.13 5.73 -32.78
N GLN A 798 -9.31 5.83 -33.38
CA GLN A 798 -10.16 7.04 -33.25
C GLN A 798 -10.70 7.24 -31.82
N LYS A 799 -11.03 6.16 -31.09
CA LYS A 799 -11.44 6.23 -29.68
C LYS A 799 -10.28 6.66 -28.77
N LEU A 800 -9.06 6.18 -29.01
CA LEU A 800 -7.86 6.59 -28.28
C LEU A 800 -7.48 8.04 -28.62
N THR A 801 -7.65 8.45 -29.87
CA THR A 801 -7.45 9.84 -30.31
C THR A 801 -8.53 10.78 -29.74
N HIS A 802 -9.78 10.31 -29.65
CA HIS A 802 -10.88 10.99 -28.98
C HIS A 802 -10.67 11.03 -27.47
N ARG A 803 -10.15 9.97 -26.83
CA ARG A 803 -9.76 9.97 -25.43
C ARG A 803 -8.57 10.91 -25.19
N LEU A 804 -7.58 10.96 -26.07
CA LEU A 804 -6.51 11.96 -26.08
C LEU A 804 -7.05 13.39 -26.27
N HIS A 805 -8.11 13.58 -27.06
CA HIS A 805 -8.81 14.87 -27.20
C HIS A 805 -9.67 15.22 -25.98
N VAL A 806 -10.33 14.24 -25.36
CA VAL A 806 -11.07 14.37 -24.10
C VAL A 806 -10.10 14.64 -22.96
N GLU A 807 -8.93 14.03 -22.97
CA GLU A 807 -7.83 14.24 -22.03
C GLU A 807 -7.17 15.60 -22.27
N ALA A 808 -7.04 16.05 -23.53
CA ALA A 808 -6.69 17.42 -23.88
C ALA A 808 -7.77 18.44 -23.47
N MET A 809 -9.06 18.07 -23.50
CA MET A 809 -10.18 18.84 -22.94
C MET A 809 -10.31 18.69 -21.40
N ASN A 810 -9.60 17.74 -20.79
CA ASN A 810 -9.48 17.56 -19.34
C ASN A 810 -8.22 18.22 -18.78
N ARG A 811 -7.37 18.84 -19.62
CA ARG A 811 -6.28 19.69 -19.15
C ARG A 811 -6.90 20.88 -18.42
N LYS A 812 -6.94 20.81 -17.09
CA LYS A 812 -7.19 21.94 -16.21
C LYS A 812 -6.28 23.09 -16.66
N ILE A 813 -6.82 24.28 -16.90
CA ILE A 813 -6.00 25.49 -16.86
C ILE A 813 -5.56 25.60 -15.40
N ALA A 814 -4.33 25.20 -15.10
CA ALA A 814 -3.84 25.15 -13.74
C ALA A 814 -3.63 26.59 -13.24
N TYR A 815 -4.55 27.09 -12.41
CA TYR A 815 -4.38 28.35 -11.69
C TYR A 815 -3.45 28.14 -10.51
N LYS A 816 -2.43 29.00 -10.38
CA LYS A 816 -1.47 28.92 -9.27
C LYS A 816 -2.00 29.60 -8.00
N SER A 817 -3.02 30.44 -8.11
CA SER A 817 -3.65 31.13 -6.98
C SER A 817 -5.11 31.53 -7.23
N PRO A 818 -5.92 31.76 -6.18
CA PRO A 818 -7.26 32.33 -6.28
C PRO A 818 -7.30 33.67 -7.02
N GLU A 819 -6.28 34.51 -6.87
CA GLU A 819 -6.19 35.82 -7.53
C GLU A 819 -6.16 35.68 -9.05
N GLN A 820 -5.32 34.77 -9.58
CA GLN A 820 -5.24 34.49 -11.01
C GLN A 820 -6.57 33.96 -11.57
N PHE A 821 -7.26 33.13 -10.78
CA PHE A 821 -8.58 32.60 -11.13
C PHE A 821 -9.65 33.71 -11.16
N PHE A 822 -9.68 34.60 -10.17
CA PHE A 822 -10.62 35.71 -10.11
C PHE A 822 -10.37 36.76 -11.20
N ASP A 823 -9.12 37.06 -11.51
CA ASP A 823 -8.77 37.93 -12.63
C ASP A 823 -9.26 37.37 -13.96
N ASP A 824 -9.19 36.06 -14.16
CA ASP A 824 -9.69 35.40 -15.35
C ASP A 824 -11.23 35.46 -15.46
N ILE A 825 -11.96 35.31 -14.34
CA ILE A 825 -13.42 35.54 -14.31
C ILE A 825 -13.73 36.97 -14.75
N LEU A 826 -13.04 37.96 -14.18
CA LEU A 826 -13.29 39.37 -14.48
C LEU A 826 -12.96 39.71 -15.95
N LYS A 827 -11.90 39.14 -16.52
CA LYS A 827 -11.54 39.31 -17.95
C LYS A 827 -12.58 38.73 -18.90
N ASN A 828 -13.28 37.68 -18.49
CA ASN A 828 -14.32 37.04 -19.29
C ASN A 828 -15.74 37.55 -18.95
N THR A 829 -15.86 38.58 -18.11
CA THR A 829 -17.13 39.20 -17.76
C THR A 829 -17.44 40.35 -18.73
N LYS A 830 -18.67 40.39 -19.25
CA LYS A 830 -19.18 41.46 -20.10
C LYS A 830 -20.45 42.06 -19.50
N VAL A 831 -20.76 43.31 -19.87
CA VAL A 831 -22.02 43.94 -19.48
C VAL A 831 -23.07 43.62 -20.56
N GLU A 832 -24.17 42.97 -20.16
CA GLU A 832 -25.32 42.71 -21.02
C GLU A 832 -26.57 43.39 -20.42
N GLY A 833 -27.01 44.49 -21.02
CA GLY A 833 -28.08 45.31 -20.44
C GLY A 833 -27.61 46.03 -19.16
N ASN A 834 -28.29 45.81 -18.04
CA ASN A 834 -27.91 46.35 -16.72
C ASN A 834 -27.11 45.35 -15.86
N ASP A 835 -26.87 44.13 -16.35
CA ASP A 835 -26.25 43.05 -15.58
C ASP A 835 -24.82 42.75 -16.08
N GLU A 836 -23.91 42.48 -15.16
CA GLU A 836 -22.58 41.92 -15.46
C GLU A 836 -22.69 40.39 -15.58
N VAL A 837 -22.39 39.86 -16.77
CA VAL A 837 -22.57 38.45 -17.13
C VAL A 837 -21.24 37.88 -17.63
N LEU A 838 -20.77 36.83 -16.96
CA LEU A 838 -19.68 35.95 -17.41
C LEU A 838 -20.04 35.27 -18.75
N ASP A 839 -19.06 35.20 -19.66
CA ASP A 839 -19.19 34.42 -20.90
C ASP A 839 -19.66 32.97 -20.63
N GLN A 840 -20.63 32.50 -21.41
CA GLN A 840 -21.28 31.20 -21.19
C GLN A 840 -20.29 30.03 -21.28
N LYS A 841 -19.30 30.08 -22.19
CA LYS A 841 -18.31 29.02 -22.30
C LYS A 841 -17.43 28.98 -21.05
N LYS A 842 -17.03 30.16 -20.55
CA LYS A 842 -16.25 30.26 -19.31
C LYS A 842 -17.06 29.85 -18.08
N LEU A 843 -18.33 30.22 -18.03
CA LEU A 843 -19.25 29.80 -16.97
C LEU A 843 -19.37 28.27 -16.90
N LEU A 844 -19.55 27.61 -18.05
CA LEU A 844 -19.65 26.15 -18.13
C LEU A 844 -18.31 25.47 -17.76
N GLU A 845 -17.17 26.06 -18.13
CA GLU A 845 -15.85 25.59 -17.67
C GLU A 845 -15.75 25.60 -16.14
N ILE A 846 -16.19 26.68 -15.49
CA ILE A 846 -16.19 26.82 -14.03
C ILE A 846 -17.18 25.86 -13.37
N MET A 847 -18.40 25.74 -13.91
CA MET A 847 -19.42 24.81 -13.41
C MET A 847 -19.00 23.34 -13.56
N ARG A 848 -18.03 23.04 -14.42
CA ARG A 848 -17.48 21.69 -14.56
C ARG A 848 -16.50 21.32 -13.44
N ASP A 849 -15.98 22.30 -12.72
CA ASP A 849 -15.00 22.11 -11.66
C ASP A 849 -15.53 22.58 -10.29
N PRO A 850 -16.04 21.65 -9.45
CA PRO A 850 -16.52 21.97 -8.10
C PRO A 850 -15.50 22.71 -7.22
N GLU A 851 -14.20 22.55 -7.47
CA GLU A 851 -13.13 23.26 -6.77
C GLU A 851 -13.13 24.76 -7.13
N GLN A 852 -13.35 25.09 -8.40
CA GLN A 852 -13.46 26.47 -8.89
C GLN A 852 -14.70 27.16 -8.31
N VAL A 853 -15.85 26.46 -8.31
CA VAL A 853 -17.10 27.00 -7.72
C VAL A 853 -16.94 27.23 -6.21
N ARG A 854 -16.27 26.32 -5.49
CA ARG A 854 -15.93 26.51 -4.07
C ARG A 854 -14.97 27.68 -3.84
N THR A 855 -14.03 27.90 -4.75
CA THR A 855 -13.13 29.07 -4.69
C THR A 855 -13.94 30.37 -4.78
N ILE A 856 -14.94 30.47 -5.67
CA ILE A 856 -15.86 31.61 -5.73
C ILE A 856 -16.67 31.74 -4.44
N LYS A 857 -17.20 30.63 -3.93
CA LYS A 857 -18.03 30.60 -2.72
C LYS A 857 -17.27 31.08 -1.48
N ASP A 858 -16.07 30.54 -1.27
CA ASP A 858 -15.31 30.72 -0.02
C ASP A 858 -14.46 32.01 -0.06
N LEU A 859 -13.85 32.31 -1.21
CA LEU A 859 -12.86 33.39 -1.33
C LEU A 859 -13.29 34.53 -2.28
N GLY A 860 -14.36 34.35 -3.05
CA GLY A 860 -14.81 35.33 -4.03
C GLY A 860 -15.35 36.61 -3.40
N SER A 861 -15.05 37.75 -4.01
CA SER A 861 -15.64 39.03 -3.63
C SER A 861 -17.15 39.08 -3.89
N ALA A 862 -17.86 39.99 -3.24
CA ALA A 862 -19.31 40.16 -3.44
C ALA A 862 -19.67 40.43 -4.92
N ARG A 863 -18.79 41.11 -5.68
CA ARG A 863 -18.96 41.31 -7.13
C ARG A 863 -18.86 39.98 -7.88
N ILE A 864 -17.80 39.20 -7.67
CA ILE A 864 -17.58 37.91 -8.36
C ILE A 864 -18.73 36.93 -8.09
N LYS A 865 -19.17 36.84 -6.82
CA LYS A 865 -20.32 36.01 -6.44
C LYS A 865 -21.60 36.43 -7.18
N ARG A 866 -21.88 37.74 -7.27
CA ARG A 866 -23.03 38.27 -8.00
C ARG A 866 -22.94 37.98 -9.50
N VAL A 867 -21.79 38.21 -10.14
CA VAL A 867 -21.58 37.96 -11.57
C VAL A 867 -21.81 36.48 -11.90
N PHE A 868 -21.17 35.58 -11.14
CA PHE A 868 -21.30 34.14 -11.35
C PHE A 868 -22.76 33.66 -11.18
N GLU A 869 -23.43 34.09 -10.11
CA GLU A 869 -24.83 33.73 -9.86
C GLU A 869 -25.78 34.34 -10.90
N ALA A 870 -25.59 35.60 -11.32
CA ALA A 870 -26.40 36.23 -12.35
C ALA A 870 -26.31 35.47 -13.68
N SER A 871 -25.09 35.12 -14.10
CA SER A 871 -24.84 34.32 -15.30
C SER A 871 -25.47 32.94 -15.23
N ARG A 872 -25.32 32.24 -14.10
CA ARG A 872 -25.87 30.90 -13.91
C ARG A 872 -27.40 30.89 -13.87
N ASN A 873 -27.99 31.86 -13.17
CA ASN A 873 -29.45 32.01 -13.10
C ASN A 873 -30.08 32.37 -14.44
N LYS A 874 -29.33 32.99 -15.37
CA LYS A 874 -29.82 33.21 -16.73
C LYS A 874 -30.11 31.89 -17.44
N ILE A 875 -29.19 30.93 -17.38
CA ILE A 875 -29.36 29.58 -17.93
C ILE A 875 -30.50 28.85 -17.22
N TYR A 876 -30.59 28.95 -15.89
CA TYR A 876 -31.62 28.25 -15.12
C TYR A 876 -33.03 28.76 -15.40
N LYS A 877 -33.21 30.09 -15.51
CA LYS A 877 -34.51 30.67 -15.86
C LYS A 877 -34.99 30.23 -17.25
N GLU A 878 -34.08 30.17 -18.22
CA GLU A 878 -34.38 29.71 -19.57
C GLU A 878 -34.72 28.21 -19.59
N HIS A 879 -33.91 27.39 -18.91
CA HIS A 879 -34.17 25.97 -18.70
C HIS A 879 -35.54 25.73 -18.07
N ASP A 880 -35.84 26.43 -16.98
CA ASP A 880 -37.07 26.26 -16.23
C ASP A 880 -38.30 26.68 -17.02
N PHE A 881 -38.18 27.72 -17.85
CA PHE A 881 -39.24 28.14 -18.75
C PHE A 881 -39.57 27.05 -19.77
N HIS A 882 -38.55 26.44 -20.40
CA HIS A 882 -38.73 25.37 -21.38
C HIS A 882 -39.23 24.07 -20.74
N LEU A 883 -38.75 23.72 -19.54
CA LEU A 883 -39.21 22.54 -18.82
C LEU A 883 -40.69 22.66 -18.43
N LYS A 884 -41.10 23.83 -17.92
CA LYS A 884 -42.53 24.11 -17.63
C LYS A 884 -43.40 24.06 -18.88
N GLN A 885 -42.88 24.52 -20.03
CA GLN A 885 -43.58 24.42 -21.32
C GLN A 885 -43.79 22.97 -21.73
N PHE A 886 -42.74 22.14 -21.68
CA PHE A 886 -42.83 20.72 -21.98
C PHE A 886 -43.86 20.00 -21.09
N ILE A 887 -43.83 20.25 -19.78
CA ILE A 887 -44.76 19.59 -18.84
C ILE A 887 -46.20 20.03 -19.11
N LYS A 888 -46.44 21.31 -19.41
CA LYS A 888 -47.75 21.79 -19.83
C LYS A 888 -48.23 21.06 -21.10
N ASP A 889 -47.40 20.99 -22.12
CA ASP A 889 -47.79 20.46 -23.42
C ASP A 889 -48.00 18.94 -23.38
N LYS A 890 -47.21 18.23 -22.57
CA LYS A 890 -47.28 16.76 -22.44
C LYS A 890 -48.35 16.28 -21.46
N TYR A 891 -48.53 16.98 -20.33
CA TYR A 891 -49.39 16.52 -19.23
C TYR A 891 -50.61 17.41 -18.96
N GLY A 892 -50.78 18.51 -19.70
CA GLY A 892 -51.94 19.41 -19.59
C GLY A 892 -51.98 20.24 -18.30
N ILE A 893 -50.88 20.30 -17.54
CA ILE A 893 -50.80 21.05 -16.28
C ILE A 893 -50.54 22.53 -16.60
N PRO A 894 -51.34 23.50 -16.10
CA PRO A 894 -51.09 24.93 -16.30
C PRO A 894 -49.70 25.34 -15.81
N LYS A 895 -49.00 26.19 -16.55
CA LYS A 895 -47.64 26.65 -16.20
C LYS A 895 -47.57 27.29 -14.81
N ASP A 896 -48.59 28.04 -14.43
CA ASP A 896 -48.67 28.74 -13.14
C ASP A 896 -48.82 27.78 -11.96
N ASP A 897 -49.26 26.54 -12.24
CA ASP A 897 -49.36 25.46 -11.26
C ASP A 897 -48.09 24.59 -11.22
N ILE A 898 -47.08 24.84 -12.07
CA ILE A 898 -45.81 24.10 -12.08
C ILE A 898 -44.73 24.93 -11.38
N VAL A 899 -44.14 24.36 -10.33
CA VAL A 899 -43.03 24.94 -9.58
C VAL A 899 -41.80 24.06 -9.79
N ILE A 900 -40.69 24.68 -10.18
CA ILE A 900 -39.38 24.02 -10.16
C ILE A 900 -38.74 24.48 -8.86
N ASP A 901 -38.60 23.56 -7.93
CA ASP A 901 -38.10 23.79 -6.59
C ASP A 901 -36.62 23.44 -6.57
N ASP A 902 -35.77 24.46 -6.55
CA ASP A 902 -34.33 24.36 -6.32
C ASP A 902 -34.09 24.45 -4.82
N PHE A 903 -33.72 23.33 -4.21
CA PHE A 903 -33.68 23.20 -2.76
C PHE A 903 -32.26 22.94 -2.27
N ARG A 904 -31.94 23.52 -1.10
CA ARG A 904 -30.60 23.47 -0.51
C ARG A 904 -30.51 22.37 0.54
N THR A 905 -29.27 21.93 0.82
CA THR A 905 -29.01 21.10 1.98
C THR A 905 -29.60 21.76 3.24
N PRO A 906 -30.44 21.05 4.03
CA PRO A 906 -31.21 21.69 5.09
C PRO A 906 -30.30 22.34 6.16
N GLY A 907 -30.46 23.66 6.37
CA GLY A 907 -29.70 24.45 7.35
C GLY A 907 -28.68 25.46 6.79
N ALA A 908 -28.53 25.58 5.48
CA ALA A 908 -27.70 26.61 4.84
C ALA A 908 -28.51 27.90 4.56
N GLY A 909 -27.94 29.08 4.85
CA GLY A 909 -28.58 30.39 4.60
C GLY A 909 -28.73 30.74 3.11
N SER A 910 -29.61 31.70 2.79
CA SER A 910 -30.00 32.13 1.44
C SER A 910 -28.89 32.77 0.61
N ASP A 911 -27.83 33.30 1.24
CA ASP A 911 -26.92 34.25 0.59
C ASP A 911 -25.60 33.61 0.07
N ASN A 912 -25.47 32.28 0.16
CA ASN A 912 -24.27 31.56 -0.27
C ASN A 912 -24.38 31.00 -1.69
N VAL A 913 -23.28 31.12 -2.45
CA VAL A 913 -23.10 30.49 -3.77
C VAL A 913 -23.21 28.97 -3.62
N ASN A 914 -24.12 28.35 -4.39
CA ASN A 914 -24.26 26.89 -4.36
C ASN A 914 -23.24 26.21 -5.27
N THR A 915 -22.78 25.02 -4.88
CA THR A 915 -21.81 24.22 -5.65
C THR A 915 -22.50 23.29 -6.65
N ASP A 916 -23.80 23.06 -6.50
CA ASP A 916 -24.62 22.22 -7.35
C ASP A 916 -26.02 22.82 -7.53
N ARG A 917 -26.80 22.26 -8.45
CA ARG A 917 -28.23 22.55 -8.58
C ARG A 917 -29.02 21.26 -8.47
N ASP A 918 -29.54 21.02 -7.27
CA ASP A 918 -30.50 19.96 -6.99
C ASP A 918 -31.91 20.55 -7.14
N TYR A 919 -32.67 20.04 -8.09
CA TYR A 919 -34.02 20.53 -8.33
C TYR A 919 -35.02 19.41 -8.55
N ARG A 920 -36.26 19.69 -8.17
CA ARG A 920 -37.43 18.82 -8.38
C ARG A 920 -38.57 19.62 -8.98
N VAL A 921 -39.57 18.92 -9.51
CA VAL A 921 -40.76 19.55 -10.08
C VAL A 921 -41.97 19.25 -9.22
N LEU A 922 -42.66 20.31 -8.79
CA LEU A 922 -43.87 20.27 -7.98
C LEU A 922 -45.06 20.80 -8.78
N ARG A 923 -46.23 20.21 -8.56
CA ARG A 923 -47.52 20.70 -9.02
C ARG A 923 -48.27 21.30 -7.84
N LYS A 924 -48.69 22.55 -7.97
CA LYS A 924 -49.62 23.22 -7.07
C LYS A 924 -51.02 22.62 -7.22
N VAL A 925 -51.62 22.16 -6.12
CA VAL A 925 -52.98 21.60 -6.10
C VAL A 925 -53.77 22.31 -5.02
N LYS A 926 -54.98 22.76 -5.35
CA LYS A 926 -55.91 23.36 -4.39
C LYS A 926 -56.85 22.27 -3.87
N ARG A 927 -56.81 21.99 -2.57
CA ARG A 927 -57.71 21.04 -1.91
C ARG A 927 -59.14 21.57 -1.82
N ALA A 928 -60.07 20.66 -1.54
CA ALA A 928 -61.50 20.98 -1.39
C ALA A 928 -61.80 21.97 -0.24
N ASP A 929 -60.93 22.03 0.77
CA ASP A 929 -61.00 22.98 1.89
C ASP A 929 -60.38 24.36 1.60
N GLY A 930 -59.85 24.55 0.38
CA GLY A 930 -59.22 25.80 -0.06
C GLY A 930 -57.72 25.92 0.23
N THR A 931 -57.11 24.94 0.92
CA THR A 931 -55.66 24.90 1.15
C THR A 931 -54.88 24.56 -0.13
N ILE A 932 -53.63 25.02 -0.19
CA ILE A 932 -52.73 24.80 -1.33
C ILE A 932 -51.65 23.81 -0.91
N ASP A 933 -51.55 22.71 -1.64
CA ASP A 933 -50.44 21.76 -1.54
C ASP A 933 -49.55 21.78 -2.76
N TYR A 934 -48.37 21.20 -2.57
CA TYR A 934 -47.39 20.97 -3.61
C TYR A 934 -47.13 19.47 -3.71
N ILE A 935 -47.50 18.86 -4.84
CA ILE A 935 -47.32 17.44 -5.11
C ILE A 935 -46.15 17.26 -6.06
N GLU A 936 -45.13 16.49 -5.67
CA GLU A 936 -43.97 16.20 -6.50
C GLU A 936 -44.34 15.35 -7.73
N LEU A 937 -43.92 15.79 -8.92
CA LEU A 937 -44.07 15.02 -10.16
C LEU A 937 -42.93 14.00 -10.26
N GLN A 938 -43.28 12.75 -10.54
CA GLN A 938 -42.31 11.65 -10.68
C GLN A 938 -41.20 12.00 -11.68
N ARG A 939 -39.94 11.84 -11.25
CA ARG A 939 -38.73 12.23 -11.99
C ARG A 939 -38.64 11.63 -13.40
N SER A 940 -38.98 10.35 -13.55
CA SER A 940 -38.96 9.65 -14.84
C SER A 940 -39.80 10.32 -15.93
N ASN A 941 -40.77 11.16 -15.55
CA ASN A 941 -41.66 11.84 -16.49
C ASN A 941 -41.05 13.10 -17.12
N TRP A 942 -39.99 13.67 -16.53
CA TRP A 942 -39.45 14.98 -16.95
C TRP A 942 -37.92 15.06 -17.01
N LEU A 943 -37.18 14.16 -16.34
CA LEU A 943 -35.73 14.26 -16.20
C LEU A 943 -34.96 14.27 -17.54
N ASN A 944 -35.22 13.30 -18.41
CA ASN A 944 -34.51 13.18 -19.69
C ASN A 944 -34.69 14.43 -20.56
N GLU A 945 -35.92 14.95 -20.61
CA GLU A 945 -36.20 16.18 -21.36
C GLU A 945 -35.52 17.39 -20.72
N SER A 946 -35.51 17.46 -19.39
CA SER A 946 -34.80 18.51 -18.64
C SER A 946 -33.33 18.59 -19.05
N TYR A 947 -32.66 17.44 -19.14
CA TYR A 947 -31.26 17.39 -19.55
C TYR A 947 -31.06 17.75 -21.02
N GLU A 948 -31.96 17.34 -21.92
CA GLU A 948 -31.89 17.76 -23.33
C GLU A 948 -32.10 19.28 -23.48
N ILE A 949 -33.06 19.85 -22.76
CA ILE A 949 -33.28 21.31 -22.70
C ILE A 949 -32.01 22.02 -22.21
N PHE A 950 -31.43 21.57 -21.10
CA PHE A 950 -30.19 22.14 -20.58
C PHE A 950 -29.06 22.03 -21.60
N GLY A 951 -28.89 20.87 -22.24
CA GLY A 951 -27.90 20.64 -23.28
C GLY A 951 -28.08 21.58 -24.49
N ASN A 952 -29.31 21.82 -24.92
CA ASN A 952 -29.62 22.72 -26.03
C ASN A 952 -29.28 24.18 -25.70
N ILE A 953 -29.66 24.66 -24.51
CA ILE A 953 -29.38 26.03 -24.06
C ILE A 953 -27.86 26.25 -23.90
N THR A 954 -27.15 25.24 -23.42
CA THR A 954 -25.72 25.34 -23.08
C THR A 954 -24.78 25.03 -24.25
N GLY A 955 -25.31 24.62 -25.41
CA GLY A 955 -24.50 24.31 -26.58
C GLY A 955 -23.76 22.99 -26.49
N LYS A 956 -24.39 21.97 -25.89
CA LYS A 956 -23.87 20.61 -25.75
C LYS A 956 -23.30 20.07 -27.07
N PRO A 957 -22.05 19.58 -27.10
CA PRO A 957 -21.49 18.91 -28.27
C PRO A 957 -22.29 17.66 -28.64
N LYS A 958 -22.48 17.42 -29.94
CA LYS A 958 -23.24 16.25 -30.45
C LYS A 958 -22.68 14.90 -30.02
N SER A 959 -21.40 14.85 -29.63
CA SER A 959 -20.71 13.64 -29.18
C SER A 959 -20.93 13.30 -27.69
N ILE A 960 -21.64 14.15 -26.94
CA ILE A 960 -21.92 13.94 -25.51
C ILE A 960 -23.43 13.86 -25.32
N ASP A 961 -23.91 12.82 -24.64
CA ASP A 961 -25.33 12.70 -24.27
C ASP A 961 -25.73 13.74 -23.23
N ALA A 962 -27.03 14.04 -23.17
CA ALA A 962 -27.55 15.13 -22.34
C ALA A 962 -27.37 14.90 -20.83
N ASP A 963 -27.49 13.66 -20.38
CA ASP A 963 -27.33 13.28 -18.98
C ASP A 963 -25.87 13.50 -18.52
N THR A 964 -24.92 12.94 -19.26
CA THR A 964 -23.48 13.16 -19.01
C THR A 964 -23.12 14.64 -19.05
N TRP A 965 -23.70 15.41 -19.97
CA TRP A 965 -23.46 16.85 -20.06
C TRP A 965 -24.05 17.61 -18.86
N ALA A 966 -25.30 17.33 -18.47
CA ALA A 966 -25.95 17.94 -17.32
C ALA A 966 -25.21 17.62 -16.01
N GLY A 967 -24.88 16.35 -15.78
CA GLY A 967 -24.13 15.91 -14.60
C GLY A 967 -22.75 16.55 -14.50
N LYS A 968 -22.01 16.67 -15.61
CA LYS A 968 -20.71 17.36 -15.65
C LYS A 968 -20.80 18.84 -15.32
N HIS A 969 -21.96 19.48 -15.47
CA HIS A 969 -22.18 20.90 -15.16
C HIS A 969 -23.08 21.09 -13.93
N GLN A 970 -23.00 20.13 -13.00
CA GLN A 970 -23.62 20.20 -11.68
C GLN A 970 -25.15 20.41 -11.73
N GLN A 971 -25.80 19.88 -12.78
CA GLN A 971 -27.27 19.81 -12.85
C GLN A 971 -27.72 18.43 -12.42
N ARG A 972 -28.56 18.37 -11.39
CA ARG A 972 -29.15 17.12 -10.93
C ARG A 972 -30.66 17.28 -10.73
N GLY A 973 -31.42 16.60 -11.58
CA GLY A 973 -32.83 16.39 -11.30
C GLY A 973 -32.99 15.24 -10.31
N THR A 974 -33.60 15.51 -9.16
CA THR A 974 -33.72 14.57 -8.05
C THR A 974 -35.18 14.35 -7.66
N ASP A 975 -35.44 13.28 -6.91
CA ASP A 975 -36.73 12.98 -6.30
C ASP A 975 -36.55 12.35 -4.92
N ARG A 976 -37.65 12.10 -4.21
CA ARG A 976 -37.65 11.44 -2.90
C ARG A 976 -37.05 10.01 -2.88
N PHE A 977 -36.79 9.41 -4.04
CA PHE A 977 -36.29 8.04 -4.19
C PHE A 977 -34.84 7.99 -4.70
N ASP A 978 -34.15 9.13 -4.80
CA ASP A 978 -32.77 9.18 -5.26
C ASP A 978 -31.83 8.46 -4.29
N ALA A 979 -30.96 7.59 -4.82
CA ALA A 979 -30.03 6.77 -4.04
C ALA A 979 -29.00 7.61 -3.24
N GLU A 980 -28.78 8.87 -3.59
CA GLU A 980 -27.95 9.80 -2.81
C GLU A 980 -28.74 10.66 -1.81
N ALA A 981 -30.01 10.35 -1.60
CA ALA A 981 -30.89 10.99 -0.62
C ALA A 981 -31.28 9.97 0.46
N SER A 982 -30.59 10.01 1.62
CA SER A 982 -31.05 9.26 2.80
C SER A 982 -32.43 9.77 3.24
N SER A 983 -33.28 8.86 3.71
CA SER A 983 -34.61 9.17 4.28
C SER A 983 -34.56 10.25 5.38
N ASP A 984 -33.44 10.36 6.09
CA ASP A 984 -33.22 11.39 7.12
C ASP A 984 -33.08 12.82 6.58
N TYR A 985 -32.71 12.95 5.30
CA TYR A 985 -32.63 14.23 4.57
C TYR A 985 -33.93 14.58 3.84
N SER A 986 -34.89 13.66 3.75
CA SER A 986 -36.18 13.92 3.13
C SER A 986 -37.01 14.88 3.99
N ASP A 987 -37.54 15.91 3.34
CA ASP A 987 -38.50 16.87 3.87
C ASP A 987 -39.96 16.47 3.55
N HIS A 988 -40.20 15.27 3.03
CA HIS A 988 -41.52 14.79 2.63
C HIS A 988 -41.88 13.50 3.39
N ARG A 989 -43.01 13.48 4.10
CA ARG A 989 -43.54 12.24 4.71
C ARG A 989 -44.84 11.83 4.05
N TYR A 990 -44.94 10.54 3.73
CA TYR A 990 -46.20 9.95 3.33
C TYR A 990 -47.14 9.92 4.54
N ASN A 991 -48.30 10.57 4.43
CA ASN A 991 -49.36 10.47 5.42
C ASN A 991 -50.31 9.33 5.01
N PRO A 992 -50.27 8.18 5.70
CA PRO A 992 -51.09 7.02 5.35
C PRO A 992 -52.60 7.25 5.56
N ASN A 993 -52.98 8.25 6.36
CA ASN A 993 -54.39 8.56 6.64
C ASN A 993 -55.04 9.41 5.54
N THR A 994 -54.25 10.26 4.86
CA THR A 994 -54.75 11.12 3.77
C THR A 994 -54.36 10.58 2.39
N GLY A 995 -53.39 9.66 2.32
CA GLY A 995 -52.85 9.15 1.05
C GLY A 995 -51.94 10.14 0.33
N GLU A 996 -51.64 11.27 0.96
CA GLU A 996 -50.88 12.39 0.39
C GLU A 996 -49.47 12.47 0.97
N ILE A 997 -48.62 13.24 0.31
CA ILE A 997 -47.25 13.52 0.76
C ILE A 997 -47.25 14.91 1.39
N GLU A 998 -46.91 15.00 2.66
CA GLU A 998 -46.81 16.26 3.41
C GLU A 998 -45.36 16.75 3.46
N VAL A 999 -45.16 18.06 3.33
CA VAL A 999 -43.84 18.70 3.50
C VAL A 999 -43.61 18.99 4.99
N LEU A 1000 -42.62 18.33 5.59
CA LEU A 1000 -42.20 18.48 6.98
C LEU A 1000 -40.70 18.79 7.07
N ASP A 1001 -40.25 19.31 8.21
CA ASP A 1001 -38.83 19.60 8.44
C ASP A 1001 -37.99 18.30 8.43
N ALA A 1002 -36.88 18.26 7.68
CA ALA A 1002 -36.05 17.05 7.52
C ALA A 1002 -35.58 16.48 8.87
N ASN A 1003 -35.69 15.15 9.04
CA ASN A 1003 -35.43 14.48 10.32
C ASN A 1003 -34.02 14.76 10.86
N ILE A 1004 -33.03 14.83 9.98
CA ILE A 1004 -31.63 15.11 10.34
C ILE A 1004 -31.44 16.40 11.17
N LYS A 1005 -32.29 17.41 10.99
CA LYS A 1005 -32.25 18.63 11.81
C LYS A 1005 -32.65 18.34 13.26
N GLN A 1006 -33.66 17.50 13.47
CA GLN A 1006 -34.12 17.11 14.80
C GLN A 1006 -33.11 16.17 15.47
N VAL A 1007 -32.47 15.29 14.70
CA VAL A 1007 -31.40 14.41 15.18
C VAL A 1007 -30.22 15.21 15.73
N LYS A 1008 -29.71 16.19 14.96
CA LYS A 1008 -28.60 17.06 15.39
C LYS A 1008 -28.94 17.90 16.63
N LYS A 1009 -30.22 18.23 16.83
CA LYS A 1009 -30.72 18.93 18.03
C LYS A 1009 -30.90 18.00 19.24
N GLY A 1010 -30.79 16.69 19.07
CA GLY A 1010 -31.04 15.69 20.10
C GLY A 1010 -32.54 15.48 20.39
N LYS A 1011 -33.41 15.78 19.42
CA LYS A 1011 -34.88 15.65 19.54
C LYS A 1011 -35.46 14.46 18.77
N SER A 1012 -34.62 13.76 18.01
CA SER A 1012 -34.99 12.59 17.20
C SER A 1012 -33.75 11.72 16.99
N ARG A 1013 -33.94 10.55 16.36
CA ARG A 1013 -32.87 9.62 15.98
C ARG A 1013 -32.88 9.39 14.47
N LEU A 1014 -31.78 8.90 13.91
CA LEU A 1014 -31.69 8.59 12.50
C LEU A 1014 -32.72 7.52 12.13
N ILE A 1015 -33.43 7.71 11.03
CA ILE A 1015 -34.39 6.74 10.50
C ILE A 1015 -33.63 5.51 10.00
N ASN A 1016 -32.52 5.72 9.31
CA ASN A 1016 -31.66 4.63 8.84
C ASN A 1016 -30.19 5.06 8.84
N ALA A 1017 -29.48 4.71 9.92
CA ALA A 1017 -28.06 5.02 10.08
C ALA A 1017 -27.18 4.31 9.04
N ASP A 1018 -27.56 3.09 8.61
CA ASP A 1018 -26.83 2.33 7.60
C ASP A 1018 -26.89 3.05 6.24
N ALA A 1019 -28.10 3.42 5.80
CA ALA A 1019 -28.31 4.17 4.57
C ALA A 1019 -27.63 5.56 4.58
N MET A 1020 -27.52 6.20 5.74
CA MET A 1020 -26.78 7.45 5.89
C MET A 1020 -25.27 7.26 5.62
N GLY A 1021 -24.68 6.19 6.17
CA GLY A 1021 -23.28 5.84 5.90
C GLY A 1021 -23.04 5.49 4.44
N ASP A 1022 -23.90 4.64 3.86
CA ASP A 1022 -23.80 4.18 2.47
C ASP A 1022 -23.93 5.36 1.49
N MET A 1023 -24.80 6.32 1.76
CA MET A 1023 -24.96 7.55 0.98
C MET A 1023 -23.65 8.34 0.91
N TYR A 1024 -23.00 8.60 2.05
CA TYR A 1024 -21.75 9.36 2.06
C TYR A 1024 -20.59 8.63 1.40
N LYS A 1025 -20.49 7.31 1.59
CA LYS A 1025 -19.52 6.48 0.88
C LYS A 1025 -19.72 6.54 -0.63
N THR A 1026 -20.96 6.42 -1.08
CA THR A 1026 -21.31 6.52 -2.50
C THR A 1026 -20.91 7.89 -3.07
N LYS A 1027 -21.18 8.98 -2.34
CA LYS A 1027 -20.75 10.34 -2.74
C LYS A 1027 -19.24 10.50 -2.86
N VAL A 1028 -18.48 9.93 -1.93
CA VAL A 1028 -17.00 9.96 -1.99
C VAL A 1028 -16.51 9.12 -3.17
N LYS A 1029 -17.04 7.91 -3.37
CA LYS A 1029 -16.65 7.02 -4.46
C LYS A 1029 -16.97 7.61 -5.83
N ASN A 1030 -18.18 8.16 -6.01
CA ASN A 1030 -18.58 8.83 -7.25
C ASN A 1030 -17.63 10.00 -7.60
N ALA A 1031 -17.14 10.73 -6.60
CA ALA A 1031 -16.16 11.80 -6.80
C ALA A 1031 -14.77 11.26 -7.22
N ILE A 1032 -14.34 10.12 -6.68
CA ILE A 1032 -13.10 9.43 -7.09
C ILE A 1032 -13.22 8.92 -8.52
N ASP A 1033 -14.32 8.24 -8.85
CA ASP A 1033 -14.58 7.68 -10.18
C ASP A 1033 -14.68 8.79 -11.25
N ALA A 1034 -15.18 9.97 -10.86
CA ALA A 1034 -15.18 11.17 -11.69
C ALA A 1034 -13.81 11.88 -11.79
N GLY A 1035 -12.76 11.36 -11.13
CA GLY A 1035 -11.40 11.91 -11.17
C GLY A 1035 -11.18 13.15 -10.30
N SER A 1036 -12.04 13.41 -9.31
CA SER A 1036 -11.99 14.62 -8.47
C SER A 1036 -11.75 14.30 -6.99
N LYS A 1037 -10.47 14.14 -6.61
CA LYS A 1037 -10.08 13.92 -5.22
C LYS A 1037 -10.46 15.08 -4.29
N THR A 1038 -10.41 16.34 -4.77
CA THR A 1038 -10.82 17.51 -3.98
C THR A 1038 -12.32 17.51 -3.67
N GLU A 1039 -13.14 16.92 -4.54
CA GLU A 1039 -14.57 16.68 -4.27
C GLU A 1039 -14.76 15.52 -3.29
N ALA A 1040 -14.00 14.44 -3.44
CA ALA A 1040 -14.02 13.31 -2.51
C ALA A 1040 -13.73 13.74 -1.06
N TYR A 1041 -12.71 14.58 -0.82
CA TYR A 1041 -12.44 15.13 0.51
C TYR A 1041 -13.53 16.08 1.03
N ALA A 1042 -14.20 16.84 0.16
CA ALA A 1042 -15.31 17.68 0.60
C ALA A 1042 -16.53 16.88 1.03
N GLN A 1043 -16.86 15.80 0.30
CA GLN A 1043 -17.94 14.89 0.70
C GLN A 1043 -17.58 14.13 1.97
N LEU A 1044 -16.32 13.69 2.12
CA LEU A 1044 -15.82 13.09 3.35
C LEU A 1044 -15.91 14.06 4.54
N LYS A 1045 -15.54 15.33 4.35
CA LYS A 1045 -15.68 16.37 5.39
C LYS A 1045 -17.12 16.58 5.82
N LYS A 1046 -18.08 16.56 4.88
CA LYS A 1046 -19.52 16.60 5.19
C LYS A 1046 -19.97 15.36 5.98
N ALA A 1047 -19.46 14.19 5.61
CA ALA A 1047 -19.74 12.92 6.32
C ALA A 1047 -19.26 12.98 7.77
N ILE A 1048 -17.99 13.36 7.98
CA ILE A 1048 -17.37 13.52 9.31
C ILE A 1048 -18.17 14.48 10.19
N ASN A 1049 -18.45 15.69 9.69
CA ASN A 1049 -19.19 16.71 10.46
C ASN A 1049 -20.60 16.23 10.81
N THR A 1050 -21.24 15.47 9.93
CA THR A 1050 -22.57 14.91 10.17
C THR A 1050 -22.53 13.80 11.21
N LEU A 1051 -21.54 12.89 11.14
CA LEU A 1051 -21.34 11.84 12.14
C LEU A 1051 -21.12 12.44 13.54
N GLU A 1052 -20.24 13.44 13.67
CA GLU A 1052 -19.97 14.14 14.93
C GLU A 1052 -21.22 14.83 15.49
N SER A 1053 -22.00 15.48 14.62
CA SER A 1053 -23.24 16.16 15.01
C SER A 1053 -24.34 15.20 15.46
N VAL A 1054 -24.48 14.05 14.78
CA VAL A 1054 -25.45 13.01 15.15
C VAL A 1054 -25.08 12.40 16.49
N ARG A 1055 -23.81 12.04 16.68
CA ARG A 1055 -23.29 11.50 17.96
C ARG A 1055 -23.51 12.49 19.11
N THR A 1056 -23.29 13.78 18.87
CA THR A 1056 -23.59 14.84 19.85
C THR A 1056 -25.09 14.91 20.17
N GLY A 1057 -25.94 14.82 19.15
CA GLY A 1057 -27.39 14.76 19.32
C GLY A 1057 -27.85 13.54 20.13
N TYR A 1058 -27.23 12.38 19.93
CA TYR A 1058 -27.51 11.15 20.68
C TYR A 1058 -27.05 11.28 22.14
N LYS A 1059 -25.86 11.83 22.40
CA LYS A 1059 -25.39 12.15 23.76
C LYS A 1059 -26.37 13.07 24.52
N LYS A 1060 -26.96 14.07 23.85
CA LYS A 1060 -27.98 14.95 24.45
C LYS A 1060 -29.28 14.23 24.86
N GLN A 1061 -29.56 13.07 24.29
CA GLN A 1061 -30.69 12.21 24.67
C GLN A 1061 -30.35 11.26 25.82
N GLY A 1062 -29.14 11.33 26.38
CA GLY A 1062 -28.67 10.42 27.42
C GLY A 1062 -28.27 9.04 26.91
N LEU A 1063 -28.02 8.89 25.60
CA LEU A 1063 -27.50 7.64 25.04
C LEU A 1063 -26.00 7.51 25.30
N ASP A 1064 -25.59 6.35 25.77
CA ASP A 1064 -24.19 6.01 25.97
C ASP A 1064 -23.49 5.81 24.61
N MET A 1065 -22.68 6.81 24.22
CA MET A 1065 -21.94 6.86 22.96
C MET A 1065 -20.45 6.62 23.24
N PRO A 1066 -19.91 5.41 23.02
CA PRO A 1066 -18.50 5.13 23.24
C PRO A 1066 -17.65 5.99 22.31
N GLU A 1067 -16.50 6.45 22.78
CA GLU A 1067 -15.61 7.31 21.98
C GLU A 1067 -15.12 6.60 20.71
N LEU A 1068 -14.98 7.37 19.61
CA LEU A 1068 -14.39 6.84 18.38
C LEU A 1068 -12.90 6.50 18.61
N ASP A 1069 -12.41 5.53 17.86
CA ASP A 1069 -10.99 5.13 17.85
C ASP A 1069 -10.06 6.35 17.71
N SER A 1070 -8.96 6.34 18.46
CA SER A 1070 -8.05 7.49 18.55
C SER A 1070 -7.36 7.80 17.21
N LYS A 1071 -6.97 6.78 16.44
CA LYS A 1071 -6.37 6.97 15.11
C LYS A 1071 -7.41 7.49 14.12
N LEU A 1072 -8.64 6.97 14.16
CA LEU A 1072 -9.74 7.46 13.34
C LEU A 1072 -10.04 8.95 13.63
N LYS A 1073 -10.09 9.37 14.90
CA LYS A 1073 -10.29 10.78 15.27
C LYS A 1073 -9.19 11.69 14.74
N VAL A 1074 -7.93 11.27 14.84
CA VAL A 1074 -6.79 12.03 14.31
C VAL A 1074 -6.91 12.16 12.79
N ALA A 1075 -7.20 11.06 12.09
CA ALA A 1075 -7.40 11.05 10.64
C ALA A 1075 -8.56 11.95 10.21
N MET A 1076 -9.71 11.88 10.89
CA MET A 1076 -10.86 12.78 10.68
C MET A 1076 -10.48 14.25 10.92
N GLY A 1077 -9.68 14.53 11.95
CA GLY A 1077 -9.18 15.86 12.28
C GLY A 1077 -8.33 16.47 11.16
N TYR A 1078 -7.42 15.70 10.57
CA TYR A 1078 -6.62 16.14 9.42
C TYR A 1078 -7.45 16.25 8.15
N ALA A 1079 -8.34 15.28 7.86
CA ALA A 1079 -9.22 15.34 6.68
C ALA A 1079 -10.12 16.59 6.68
N LYS A 1080 -10.58 17.04 7.85
CA LYS A 1080 -11.33 18.31 7.98
C LYS A 1080 -10.51 19.56 7.62
N LYS A 1081 -9.19 19.51 7.76
CA LYS A 1081 -8.27 20.62 7.47
C LYS A 1081 -7.91 20.70 5.98
N VAL A 1082 -8.14 19.66 5.19
CA VAL A 1082 -7.88 19.66 3.75
C VAL A 1082 -8.60 20.84 3.10
N LYS A 1083 -7.84 21.68 2.40
CA LYS A 1083 -8.42 22.71 1.54
C LYS A 1083 -8.92 22.08 0.26
N THR A 1084 -10.13 22.49 -0.09
CA THR A 1084 -10.84 21.94 -1.24
C THR A 1084 -11.26 23.02 -2.25
N HIS A 1085 -10.66 24.21 -2.12
CA HIS A 1085 -10.67 25.31 -3.09
C HIS A 1085 -9.24 25.51 -3.60
N ILE A 1086 -9.07 26.25 -4.69
CA ILE A 1086 -7.75 26.55 -5.28
C ILE A 1086 -6.85 27.16 -4.20
N SER A 1087 -5.73 26.52 -3.92
CA SER A 1087 -4.72 27.01 -2.98
C SER A 1087 -3.36 27.14 -3.66
N THR A 1088 -2.46 27.90 -3.06
CA THR A 1088 -1.07 27.99 -3.54
C THR A 1088 -0.32 26.69 -3.23
N ASP A 1089 0.76 26.43 -3.96
CA ASP A 1089 1.56 25.21 -3.78
C ASP A 1089 2.23 25.12 -2.41
N ASN A 1090 2.47 26.25 -1.76
CA ASN A 1090 3.07 26.34 -0.43
C ASN A 1090 2.06 26.23 0.72
N ASP A 1091 0.77 25.99 0.43
CA ASP A 1091 -0.24 25.89 1.47
C ASP A 1091 -0.06 24.59 2.29
N PRO A 1092 0.18 24.67 3.62
CA PRO A 1092 0.38 23.49 4.45
C PRO A 1092 -0.87 22.59 4.54
N PHE A 1093 -2.04 23.12 4.17
CA PHE A 1093 -3.31 22.40 4.16
C PHE A 1093 -3.73 21.93 2.76
N LYS A 1094 -2.82 22.02 1.76
CA LYS A 1094 -3.02 21.43 0.43
C LYS A 1094 -3.24 19.93 0.56
N MET A 1095 -4.19 19.41 -0.21
CA MET A 1095 -4.66 18.02 -0.15
C MET A 1095 -3.52 16.99 -0.15
N GLU A 1096 -2.55 17.12 -1.06
CA GLU A 1096 -1.41 16.19 -1.17
C GLU A 1096 -0.51 16.17 0.09
N THR A 1097 -0.32 17.33 0.72
CA THR A 1097 0.46 17.48 1.95
C THR A 1097 -0.24 16.80 3.12
N ILE A 1098 -1.55 17.05 3.25
CA ILE A 1098 -2.37 16.46 4.32
C ILE A 1098 -2.58 14.95 4.11
N GLU A 1099 -2.69 14.47 2.87
CA GLU A 1099 -2.75 13.04 2.55
C GLU A 1099 -1.52 12.28 3.05
N LYS A 1100 -0.32 12.83 2.78
CA LYS A 1100 0.92 12.25 3.29
C LYS A 1100 0.95 12.24 4.81
N GLN A 1101 0.48 13.32 5.45
CA GLN A 1101 0.38 13.43 6.90
C GLN A 1101 -0.63 12.44 7.52
N ILE A 1102 -1.83 12.28 6.94
CA ILE A 1102 -2.82 11.30 7.40
C ILE A 1102 -2.22 9.90 7.31
N LYS A 1103 -1.61 9.57 6.17
CA LYS A 1103 -1.01 8.25 5.94
C LYS A 1103 0.15 7.97 6.89
N SER A 1104 1.05 8.93 7.11
CA SER A 1104 2.21 8.73 8.00
C SER A 1104 1.84 8.65 9.48
N MET A 1105 0.91 9.48 9.95
CA MET A 1105 0.56 9.54 11.38
C MET A 1105 -0.48 8.51 11.80
N THR A 1106 -1.34 8.07 10.89
CA THR A 1106 -2.49 7.22 11.25
C THR A 1106 -2.57 5.91 10.46
N GLY A 1107 -1.86 5.78 9.35
CA GLY A 1107 -1.95 4.63 8.45
C GLY A 1107 -3.25 4.56 7.65
N TYR A 1108 -4.01 5.67 7.60
CA TYR A 1108 -5.24 5.80 6.80
C TYR A 1108 -4.94 6.35 5.41
N ASP A 1109 -5.68 5.87 4.42
CA ASP A 1109 -5.87 6.52 3.12
C ASP A 1109 -7.35 6.92 2.97
N LEU A 1110 -7.67 7.58 1.85
CA LEU A 1110 -9.01 8.11 1.59
C LEU A 1110 -10.09 7.02 1.63
N ASP A 1111 -9.82 5.84 1.06
CA ASP A 1111 -10.78 4.74 1.00
C ASP A 1111 -11.00 4.11 2.38
N LYS A 1112 -9.93 3.82 3.11
CA LYS A 1112 -10.01 3.28 4.47
C LYS A 1112 -10.69 4.26 5.42
N LEU A 1113 -10.38 5.56 5.32
CA LEU A 1113 -10.99 6.59 6.16
C LEU A 1113 -12.50 6.73 5.86
N THR A 1114 -12.88 6.63 4.59
CA THR A 1114 -14.29 6.67 4.16
C THR A 1114 -15.06 5.46 4.69
N ASN A 1115 -14.50 4.26 4.59
CA ASN A 1115 -15.11 3.04 5.10
C ASN A 1115 -15.28 3.05 6.63
N ASP A 1116 -14.31 3.58 7.37
CA ASP A 1116 -14.41 3.65 8.83
C ASP A 1116 -15.37 4.76 9.31
N VAL A 1117 -15.50 5.86 8.55
CA VAL A 1117 -16.56 6.87 8.80
C VAL A 1117 -17.95 6.29 8.51
N GLU A 1118 -18.13 5.54 7.42
CA GLU A 1118 -19.35 4.79 7.12
C GLU A 1118 -19.71 3.82 8.26
N LYS A 1119 -18.74 3.02 8.71
CA LYS A 1119 -18.91 2.12 9.85
C LYS A 1119 -19.31 2.87 11.12
N GLY A 1120 -18.74 4.06 11.34
CA GLY A 1120 -19.11 4.94 12.44
C GLY A 1120 -20.59 5.33 12.46
N PHE A 1121 -21.24 5.46 11.30
CA PHE A 1121 -22.70 5.61 11.20
C PHE A 1121 -23.43 4.30 11.50
N LYS A 1122 -23.00 3.18 10.90
CA LYS A 1122 -23.61 1.84 11.11
C LYS A 1122 -23.60 1.41 12.57
N ASP A 1123 -22.53 1.74 13.30
CA ASP A 1123 -22.40 1.42 14.73
C ASP A 1123 -23.42 2.17 15.61
N LEU A 1124 -23.98 3.31 15.15
CA LEU A 1124 -25.03 4.02 15.91
C LEU A 1124 -26.27 3.15 16.15
N LYS A 1125 -26.55 2.20 15.25
CA LYS A 1125 -27.67 1.25 15.36
C LYS A 1125 -27.59 0.40 16.64
N LYS A 1126 -26.38 0.08 17.12
CA LYS A 1126 -26.17 -0.69 18.35
C LYS A 1126 -26.66 0.06 19.59
N HIS A 1127 -26.62 1.39 19.53
CA HIS A 1127 -27.00 2.29 20.61
C HIS A 1127 -28.40 2.88 20.43
N ASP A 1128 -29.04 2.63 19.29
CA ASP A 1128 -30.38 3.08 18.94
C ASP A 1128 -31.45 2.04 19.36
N LYS A 1129 -31.44 1.64 20.63
CA LYS A 1129 -32.44 0.70 21.19
C LYS A 1129 -33.45 1.46 22.04
N GLY A 1130 -34.74 1.33 21.69
CA GLY A 1130 -35.88 1.95 22.39
C GLY A 1130 -36.44 3.21 21.71
N THR A 1131 -37.65 3.62 22.06
CA THR A 1131 -38.36 4.78 21.49
C THR A 1131 -37.69 6.10 21.94
N PRO A 1132 -37.52 7.10 21.05
CA PRO A 1132 -37.06 8.43 21.46
C PRO A 1132 -37.99 9.00 22.54
N LYS A 1133 -37.43 9.55 23.63
CA LYS A 1133 -38.21 10.29 24.64
C LYS A 1133 -38.50 11.71 24.18
#